data_AF-A0A9N8MA55-F1
#
_entry.id   AF-A0A9N8MA55-F1
#
_cell.length_a   1.000
_cell.length_b   1.000
_cell.length_c   1.000
_cell.angle_alpha   90.00
_cell.angle_beta   90.00
_cell.angle_gamma   90.00
#
_symmetry.space_group_name_H-M   'P 1'
#
loop_
_entity.id
_entity.type
_entity.pdbx_description
1 polymer ?
#
loop_
_entity_poly.entity_id
_entity_poly.type
_entity_poly.pdbx_seq_one_letter_code
_entity_poly.pdbx_strand_id
1 'polypeptide(L)'
;MDSSATQPALFHSLSHHAASVLALAVDSNANIAYSASQSECIVVWDLATLQERTRLKGHTASVLALELALDKGWLFSSSGDNTVRIWDIHSHLPVAVLYPAEDNVGDIFSLQWSQHLQTLYVGCQNTSIQWISLESVPASAALPVPSKPHKFFDSVPVALQRRRQREEAHSIYAASSSQLGSPSSQDANNNVKEKDSSLSSTVVADSSSSRAVMLSSSADSEISHIHPPSSVSFSSSKSKSIPEEDEDEDEDEDEEEGENVVHLQFSSNCIVPFAHFGYVYALVLFYPDHPPGQPHWPHLRTPSNEHNQSNSPGSNNNKQLPILASASGDEHIKLWNCLPDGSLVLRATLHNKDSDAGGILTLAHQPTTLLAGTQAGTIDIWDLETLTTVRTLDAHGGHDVLSLSTLRIGNPEGAGGGAGEYVCFSSGADGGVRRWDAKFGCTAGWRAHEGLSLACVPLVLGREGCVRVITGGSDALVKVWDFPPMNLGSLLPVAGGGASSSFGAVGLGSPAGSPGTAFLRRSASSASITAGLSTQFSYSNLRPSLLSSSFSSSTSIIQQQQQELDILLPALARFVSFRTVSSDEGCREESRQCAHWLKGCLTQMGAETMLVPGAKGRNPLVLATFRANATESQDKVKGARRKKRCLFYGHYDVVDDHSGAEGAGNHQHEHGHGQGQGQGHDGLLRNSRSGASTLGAHPNGSPTSPASPPTPTNPSTPSSEPWILTGRDSYLYGRGASDNKGPTLAVACAAAELLAKRALEMDVVLLVEGEEEVGSVGLEEAVRRARGQIGDIDVILLSNSYWLGEETPCITMGLRGVIHATIEMCGPDKDVHSGVEGGALREPMIDMVRLLSTLSNGDEVLIPQFYDAVRPVSSEERSAFATIAKMERRYGRQPTPTTNTSTNSNTNTSTESLIARWCRPSLSIHRLGVSGSGNSTVIPSKVEAAVSLRIVPDMDAESVGRAFEAHVLGQFATFRSSNRARVRIDHRADWWLGSEKDAYSQALADSIEAEWGEAPVSIREGGSIPAMALLEKELGAPAVHLPMGQSSDNAHLPGERIRLINLQRGRAVVRRFLEALPGI
;
A
#
# COMPACT_ATOMS: atom_id res chain seq x y z
N MET A 1 -9.82 15.35 -14.62
CA MET A 1 -10.02 13.92 -14.94
C MET A 1 -9.27 13.64 -16.22
N ASP A 2 -8.25 12.79 -16.17
CA ASP A 2 -7.41 12.46 -17.33
C ASP A 2 -8.19 11.68 -18.39
N SER A 3 -7.98 12.03 -19.65
CA SER A 3 -8.71 11.54 -20.83
C SER A 3 -8.34 10.11 -21.28
N SER A 4 -7.63 9.34 -20.44
CA SER A 4 -7.15 7.97 -20.73
C SER A 4 -7.94 6.85 -20.03
N ALA A 5 -8.92 7.19 -19.18
CA ALA A 5 -9.71 6.21 -18.43
C ALA A 5 -10.59 5.34 -19.35
N THR A 6 -10.44 4.01 -19.28
CA THR A 6 -11.28 3.06 -20.01
C THR A 6 -12.68 3.05 -19.39
N GLN A 7 -13.61 3.77 -20.04
CA GLN A 7 -15.01 3.82 -19.62
C GLN A 7 -15.70 2.47 -19.92
N PRO A 8 -16.52 1.95 -19.01
CA PRO A 8 -17.33 0.77 -19.30
C PRO A 8 -18.47 1.11 -20.26
N ALA A 9 -18.90 0.12 -21.03
CA ALA A 9 -20.09 0.20 -21.86
C ALA A 9 -21.29 -0.39 -21.10
N LEU A 10 -22.42 0.32 -21.08
CA LEU A 10 -23.68 -0.24 -20.60
C LEU A 10 -24.11 -1.36 -21.55
N PHE A 11 -24.10 -2.60 -21.07
CA PHE A 11 -24.51 -3.78 -21.81
C PHE A 11 -26.03 -3.96 -21.74
N HIS A 12 -26.61 -3.83 -20.54
CA HIS A 12 -28.06 -4.02 -20.35
C HIS A 12 -28.60 -3.37 -19.06
N SER A 13 -29.92 -3.15 -19.02
CA SER A 13 -30.67 -2.67 -17.86
C SER A 13 -31.87 -3.55 -17.60
N LEU A 14 -31.98 -4.09 -16.38
CA LEU A 14 -33.06 -4.95 -15.89
C LEU A 14 -33.88 -4.14 -14.88
N SER A 15 -35.21 -4.18 -14.96
CA SER A 15 -36.08 -3.41 -14.07
C SER A 15 -36.57 -4.26 -12.90
N HIS A 16 -36.39 -3.73 -11.69
CA HIS A 16 -36.91 -4.28 -10.44
C HIS A 16 -38.28 -3.67 -10.06
N HIS A 17 -39.12 -3.39 -11.06
CA HIS A 17 -40.53 -2.97 -10.91
C HIS A 17 -40.82 -1.98 -9.77
N ALA A 18 -40.05 -0.88 -9.72
CA ALA A 18 -40.22 0.29 -8.84
C ALA A 18 -39.77 0.15 -7.36
N ALA A 19 -38.95 -0.84 -7.01
CA ALA A 19 -38.30 -0.91 -5.69
C ALA A 19 -36.76 -0.78 -5.80
N SER A 20 -36.13 -0.10 -4.83
CA SER A 20 -34.67 0.03 -4.80
C SER A 20 -34.00 -1.35 -4.70
N VAL A 21 -32.92 -1.54 -5.46
CA VAL A 21 -32.09 -2.75 -5.38
C VAL A 21 -31.02 -2.53 -4.30
N LEU A 22 -31.13 -3.26 -3.19
CA LEU A 22 -30.29 -3.03 -2.01
C LEU A 22 -29.02 -3.90 -1.99
N ALA A 23 -29.12 -5.15 -2.45
CA ALA A 23 -28.00 -6.06 -2.49
C ALA A 23 -28.01 -6.94 -3.74
N LEU A 24 -26.82 -7.39 -4.12
CA LEU A 24 -26.58 -8.26 -5.28
C LEU A 24 -25.67 -9.42 -4.87
N ALA A 25 -25.95 -10.60 -5.42
CA ALA A 25 -25.04 -11.75 -5.36
C ALA A 25 -24.97 -12.42 -6.72
N VAL A 26 -23.81 -12.95 -7.11
CA VAL A 26 -23.59 -13.52 -8.45
C VAL A 26 -22.94 -14.88 -8.36
N ASP A 27 -23.60 -15.89 -8.94
CA ASP A 27 -22.98 -17.18 -9.25
C ASP A 27 -22.47 -17.14 -10.70
N SER A 28 -21.17 -16.87 -10.82
CA SER A 28 -20.51 -16.77 -12.12
C SER A 28 -20.43 -18.09 -12.87
N ASN A 29 -20.46 -19.25 -12.18
CA ASN A 29 -20.42 -20.56 -12.84
C ASN A 29 -21.78 -20.90 -13.45
N ALA A 30 -22.86 -20.56 -12.76
CA ALA A 30 -24.22 -20.80 -13.22
C ALA A 30 -24.74 -19.70 -14.16
N ASN A 31 -24.00 -18.59 -14.32
CA ASN A 31 -24.45 -17.36 -14.98
C ASN A 31 -25.78 -16.85 -14.38
N ILE A 32 -25.86 -16.78 -13.04
CA ILE A 32 -27.04 -16.30 -12.32
C ILE A 32 -26.67 -15.09 -11.48
N ALA A 33 -27.52 -14.07 -11.48
CA ALA A 33 -27.48 -12.98 -10.51
C ALA A 33 -28.75 -12.95 -9.67
N TYR A 34 -28.60 -12.62 -8.39
CA TYR A 34 -29.68 -12.41 -7.44
C TYR A 34 -29.73 -10.93 -7.09
N SER A 35 -30.91 -10.33 -7.13
CA SER A 35 -31.12 -8.95 -6.68
C SER A 35 -32.16 -8.90 -5.57
N ALA A 36 -31.75 -8.38 -4.42
CA ALA A 36 -32.62 -8.12 -3.29
C ALA A 36 -33.18 -6.69 -3.34
N SER A 37 -34.44 -6.52 -2.96
CA SER A 37 -35.09 -5.21 -2.99
C SER A 37 -35.79 -4.83 -1.68
N GLN A 38 -36.19 -3.56 -1.64
CA GLN A 38 -37.12 -3.03 -0.63
C GLN A 38 -38.53 -3.68 -0.69
N SER A 39 -38.86 -4.42 -1.74
CA SER A 39 -40.18 -5.04 -1.95
C SER A 39 -40.23 -6.50 -1.53
N GLU A 40 -39.48 -6.88 -0.48
CA GLU A 40 -39.60 -8.16 0.23
C GLU A 40 -39.25 -9.42 -0.60
N CYS A 41 -38.78 -9.24 -1.84
CA CYS A 41 -38.51 -10.33 -2.78
C CYS A 41 -37.08 -10.30 -3.30
N ILE A 42 -36.60 -11.47 -3.72
CA ILE A 42 -35.33 -11.62 -4.43
C ILE A 42 -35.63 -12.04 -5.85
N VAL A 43 -35.15 -11.29 -6.83
CA VAL A 43 -35.29 -11.65 -8.25
C VAL A 43 -34.05 -12.40 -8.73
N VAL A 44 -34.27 -13.52 -9.42
CA VAL A 44 -33.22 -14.37 -9.99
C VAL A 44 -33.11 -14.09 -11.48
N TRP A 45 -31.95 -13.62 -11.92
CA TRP A 45 -31.66 -13.22 -13.29
C TRP A 45 -30.74 -14.22 -13.97
N ASP A 46 -31.05 -14.56 -15.22
CA ASP A 46 -30.13 -15.25 -16.11
C ASP A 46 -29.18 -14.25 -16.77
N LEU A 47 -27.86 -14.37 -16.52
CA LEU A 47 -26.88 -13.45 -17.09
C LEU A 47 -26.53 -13.73 -18.56
N ALA A 48 -26.91 -14.90 -19.09
CA ALA A 48 -26.74 -15.23 -20.50
C ALA A 48 -27.90 -14.72 -21.35
N THR A 49 -29.14 -14.85 -20.87
CA THR A 49 -30.36 -14.40 -21.59
C THR A 49 -30.84 -13.00 -21.17
N LEU A 50 -30.35 -12.49 -20.03
CA LEU A 50 -30.79 -11.23 -19.42
C LEU A 50 -32.29 -11.19 -19.17
N GLN A 51 -32.86 -12.32 -18.76
CA GLN A 51 -34.27 -12.45 -18.41
C GLN A 51 -34.42 -12.86 -16.95
N GLU A 52 -35.56 -12.48 -16.36
CA GLU A 52 -35.99 -12.98 -15.07
C GLU A 52 -36.29 -14.48 -15.17
N ARG A 53 -35.67 -15.29 -14.31
CA ARG A 53 -35.94 -16.73 -14.19
C ARG A 53 -37.06 -17.02 -13.19
N THR A 54 -36.99 -16.42 -12.00
CA THR A 54 -37.95 -16.64 -10.92
C THR A 54 -37.82 -15.55 -9.84
N ARG A 55 -38.74 -15.55 -8.88
CA ARG A 55 -38.70 -14.71 -7.67
C ARG A 55 -38.77 -15.56 -6.42
N LEU A 56 -37.90 -15.27 -5.48
CA LEU A 56 -37.93 -15.85 -4.14
C LEU A 56 -38.78 -14.93 -3.26
N LYS A 57 -39.88 -15.46 -2.73
CA LYS A 57 -40.81 -14.77 -1.83
C LYS A 57 -40.81 -15.46 -0.47
N GLY A 58 -40.90 -14.68 0.60
CA GLY A 58 -41.03 -15.20 1.96
C GLY A 58 -40.61 -14.21 3.05
N HIS A 59 -39.70 -13.28 2.75
CA HIS A 59 -39.47 -12.17 3.67
C HIS A 59 -40.70 -11.28 3.77
N THR A 60 -40.91 -10.64 4.92
CA THR A 60 -42.04 -9.72 5.17
C THR A 60 -41.60 -8.27 5.32
N ALA A 61 -40.33 -7.98 4.98
CA ALA A 61 -39.75 -6.65 4.95
C ALA A 61 -38.58 -6.60 3.94
N SER A 62 -37.99 -5.41 3.75
CA SER A 62 -36.85 -5.18 2.85
C SER A 62 -35.76 -6.23 3.00
N VAL A 63 -35.27 -6.79 1.89
CA VAL A 63 -34.14 -7.73 1.89
C VAL A 63 -32.85 -6.91 1.76
N LEU A 64 -32.00 -6.95 2.79
CA LEU A 64 -30.92 -5.99 3.00
C LEU A 64 -29.55 -6.48 2.54
N ALA A 65 -29.24 -7.77 2.72
CA ALA A 65 -27.99 -8.37 2.23
C ALA A 65 -28.21 -9.79 1.69
N LEU A 66 -27.35 -10.16 0.74
CA LEU A 66 -27.29 -11.48 0.12
C LEU A 66 -25.87 -12.03 0.23
N GLU A 67 -25.72 -13.31 0.55
CA GLU A 67 -24.42 -13.99 0.64
C GLU A 67 -24.52 -15.41 0.08
N LEU A 68 -23.56 -15.82 -0.77
CA LEU A 68 -23.57 -17.14 -1.42
C LEU A 68 -22.68 -18.14 -0.67
N ALA A 69 -23.25 -19.31 -0.35
CA ALA A 69 -22.51 -20.49 0.14
C ALA A 69 -22.48 -21.57 -0.94
N LEU A 70 -21.56 -21.38 -1.89
CA LEU A 70 -21.43 -22.23 -3.09
C LEU A 70 -21.01 -23.66 -2.75
N ASP A 71 -20.32 -23.87 -1.63
CA ASP A 71 -19.95 -25.19 -1.15
C ASP A 71 -21.16 -26.01 -0.68
N LYS A 72 -22.25 -25.33 -0.29
CA LYS A 72 -23.53 -25.92 0.11
C LYS A 72 -24.61 -25.87 -0.96
N GLY A 73 -24.44 -25.01 -1.98
CA GLY A 73 -25.49 -24.71 -2.94
C GLY A 73 -26.56 -23.78 -2.36
N TRP A 74 -26.20 -22.89 -1.44
CA TRP A 74 -27.16 -22.02 -0.75
C TRP A 74 -26.96 -20.54 -1.05
N LEU A 75 -28.06 -19.80 -0.98
CA LEU A 75 -28.10 -18.35 -0.88
C LEU A 75 -28.67 -17.98 0.49
N PHE A 76 -27.95 -17.16 1.24
CA PHE A 76 -28.46 -16.51 2.44
C PHE A 76 -29.04 -15.15 2.09
N SER A 77 -30.19 -14.82 2.68
CA SER A 77 -30.78 -13.49 2.61
C SER A 77 -31.18 -12.98 3.98
N SER A 78 -30.84 -11.74 4.28
CA SER A 78 -31.20 -11.06 5.53
C SER A 78 -32.24 -9.97 5.26
N SER A 79 -33.08 -9.68 6.26
CA SER A 79 -34.18 -8.73 6.10
C SER A 79 -34.42 -7.89 7.35
N GLY A 80 -35.16 -6.79 7.16
CA GLY A 80 -35.76 -6.00 8.24
C GLY A 80 -36.93 -6.70 8.96
N ASP A 81 -37.25 -7.94 8.60
CA ASP A 81 -38.21 -8.78 9.31
C ASP A 81 -37.57 -9.55 10.49
N ASN A 82 -36.34 -9.20 10.84
CA ASN A 82 -35.51 -9.82 11.89
C ASN A 82 -35.13 -11.28 11.60
N THR A 83 -35.19 -11.77 10.35
CA THR A 83 -34.81 -13.15 10.01
C THR A 83 -33.72 -13.24 8.94
N VAL A 84 -33.06 -14.40 8.89
CA VAL A 84 -32.25 -14.82 7.74
C VAL A 84 -32.88 -16.04 7.10
N ARG A 85 -33.05 -16.05 5.78
CA ARG A 85 -33.55 -17.22 5.03
C ARG A 85 -32.43 -17.89 4.25
N ILE A 86 -32.49 -19.21 4.16
CA ILE A 86 -31.62 -20.05 3.32
C ILE A 86 -32.44 -20.52 2.12
N TRP A 87 -31.92 -20.30 0.91
CA TRP A 87 -32.52 -20.76 -0.33
C TRP A 87 -31.58 -21.73 -1.04
N ASP A 88 -32.14 -22.76 -1.65
CA ASP A 88 -31.37 -23.65 -2.51
C ASP A 88 -31.16 -22.97 -3.89
N ILE A 89 -29.91 -22.84 -4.34
CA ILE A 89 -29.59 -22.10 -5.56
C ILE A 89 -29.95 -22.86 -6.86
N HIS A 90 -30.28 -24.14 -6.77
CA HIS A 90 -30.59 -24.98 -7.92
C HIS A 90 -32.10 -25.08 -8.17
N SER A 91 -32.88 -25.32 -7.12
CA SER A 91 -34.33 -25.42 -7.14
C SER A 91 -35.03 -24.09 -6.87
N HIS A 92 -34.33 -23.11 -6.28
CA HIS A 92 -34.87 -21.82 -5.87
C HIS A 92 -35.98 -21.92 -4.80
N LEU A 93 -36.00 -23.01 -4.04
CA LEU A 93 -36.94 -23.24 -2.95
C LEU A 93 -36.33 -22.84 -1.59
N PRO A 94 -37.16 -22.40 -0.63
CA PRO A 94 -36.69 -22.15 0.74
C PRO A 94 -36.24 -23.46 1.40
N VAL A 95 -35.08 -23.40 2.06
CA VAL A 95 -34.48 -24.51 2.83
C VAL A 95 -34.74 -24.32 4.32
N ALA A 96 -34.44 -23.12 4.84
CA ALA A 96 -34.57 -22.83 6.26
C ALA A 96 -34.84 -21.35 6.55
N VAL A 97 -35.42 -21.08 7.71
CA VAL A 97 -35.54 -19.76 8.34
C VAL A 97 -34.71 -19.77 9.63
N LEU A 98 -33.83 -18.78 9.77
CA LEU A 98 -32.94 -18.59 10.91
C LEU A 98 -33.43 -17.40 11.74
N TYR A 99 -33.65 -17.63 13.02
CA TYR A 99 -34.10 -16.63 13.99
C TYR A 99 -32.96 -16.23 14.91
N PRO A 100 -32.56 -14.93 14.92
CA PRO A 100 -31.54 -14.36 15.81
C PRO A 100 -31.76 -14.69 17.28
N ALA A 101 -30.68 -14.78 18.04
CA ALA A 101 -30.67 -15.24 19.44
C ALA A 101 -31.52 -14.37 20.38
N GLU A 102 -31.79 -13.12 19.97
CA GLU A 102 -32.63 -12.18 20.68
C GLU A 102 -33.89 -11.86 19.86
N ASP A 103 -35.03 -11.70 20.53
CA ASP A 103 -36.34 -11.51 19.87
C ASP A 103 -36.48 -10.19 19.09
N ASN A 104 -35.60 -9.22 19.31
CA ASN A 104 -35.67 -7.90 18.67
C ASN A 104 -34.27 -7.37 18.30
N VAL A 105 -33.65 -7.99 17.31
CA VAL A 105 -32.36 -7.52 16.76
C VAL A 105 -32.51 -6.34 15.79
N GLY A 106 -33.73 -6.05 15.34
CA GLY A 106 -34.03 -5.09 14.27
C GLY A 106 -33.49 -5.54 12.91
N ASP A 107 -33.17 -4.58 12.05
CA ASP A 107 -32.61 -4.84 10.74
C ASP A 107 -31.30 -5.66 10.82
N ILE A 108 -31.19 -6.69 9.98
CA ILE A 108 -29.95 -7.46 9.80
C ILE A 108 -29.26 -6.92 8.55
N PHE A 109 -28.19 -6.13 8.72
CA PHE A 109 -27.57 -5.36 7.64
C PHE A 109 -26.50 -6.11 6.86
N SER A 110 -25.84 -7.08 7.49
CA SER A 110 -24.66 -7.73 6.90
C SER A 110 -24.61 -9.23 7.20
N LEU A 111 -24.14 -9.98 6.20
CA LEU A 111 -23.99 -11.43 6.22
C LEU A 111 -22.58 -11.79 5.77
N GLN A 112 -21.98 -12.81 6.38
CA GLN A 112 -20.69 -13.33 5.93
C GLN A 112 -20.58 -14.84 6.20
N TRP A 113 -20.43 -15.63 5.14
CA TRP A 113 -20.26 -17.08 5.24
C TRP A 113 -18.79 -17.47 5.40
N SER A 114 -18.49 -18.32 6.38
CA SER A 114 -17.20 -18.99 6.49
C SER A 114 -17.32 -20.44 6.01
N GLN A 115 -16.84 -20.71 4.80
CA GLN A 115 -16.72 -22.08 4.30
C GLN A 115 -15.79 -22.93 5.19
N HIS A 116 -14.72 -22.35 5.76
CA HIS A 116 -13.79 -23.11 6.59
C HIS A 116 -14.43 -23.58 7.91
N LEU A 117 -15.18 -22.69 8.57
CA LEU A 117 -15.83 -22.97 9.85
C LEU A 117 -17.27 -23.47 9.71
N GLN A 118 -17.78 -23.54 8.48
CA GLN A 118 -19.17 -23.87 8.18
C GLN A 118 -20.15 -23.00 9.01
N THR A 119 -19.81 -21.73 9.17
CA THR A 119 -20.47 -20.80 10.10
C THR A 119 -20.89 -19.53 9.38
N LEU A 120 -22.13 -19.11 9.59
CA LEU A 120 -22.67 -17.83 9.11
C LEU A 120 -22.56 -16.79 10.23
N TYR A 121 -21.99 -15.63 9.92
CA TYR A 121 -21.96 -14.45 10.80
C TYR A 121 -22.96 -13.40 10.31
N VAL A 122 -23.62 -12.73 11.24
CA VAL A 122 -24.62 -11.69 10.95
C VAL A 122 -24.39 -10.44 11.79
N GLY A 123 -24.55 -9.26 11.19
CA GLY A 123 -24.45 -7.96 11.84
C GLY A 123 -25.81 -7.27 11.93
N CYS A 124 -26.17 -6.81 13.13
CA CYS A 124 -27.54 -6.38 13.46
C CYS A 124 -27.65 -4.90 13.84
N GLN A 125 -28.87 -4.36 13.75
CA GLN A 125 -29.23 -3.00 14.17
C GLN A 125 -29.12 -2.80 15.69
N ASN A 126 -29.36 -3.83 16.50
CA ASN A 126 -29.12 -3.78 17.95
C ASN A 126 -27.63 -3.76 18.34
N THR A 127 -26.72 -3.51 17.39
CA THR A 127 -25.25 -3.42 17.55
C THR A 127 -24.53 -4.74 17.84
N SER A 128 -25.24 -5.87 17.77
CA SER A 128 -24.68 -7.20 18.00
C SER A 128 -24.09 -7.83 16.73
N ILE A 129 -23.14 -8.75 16.95
CA ILE A 129 -22.72 -9.74 15.95
C ILE A 129 -23.15 -11.12 16.47
N GLN A 130 -23.80 -11.92 15.62
CA GLN A 130 -24.27 -13.26 15.97
C GLN A 130 -23.79 -14.29 14.96
N TRP A 131 -23.74 -15.57 15.34
CA TRP A 131 -23.26 -16.63 14.44
C TRP A 131 -23.92 -17.99 14.66
N ILE A 132 -24.01 -18.79 13.59
CA ILE A 132 -24.55 -20.16 13.65
C ILE A 132 -23.72 -21.09 12.80
N SER A 133 -23.36 -22.25 13.38
CA SER A 133 -22.73 -23.34 12.65
C SER A 133 -23.79 -24.18 11.93
N LEU A 134 -23.59 -24.42 10.64
CA LEU A 134 -24.51 -25.12 9.74
C LEU A 134 -23.88 -26.39 9.16
N GLU A 135 -22.96 -27.02 9.91
CA GLU A 135 -22.25 -28.22 9.47
C GLU A 135 -23.22 -29.38 9.19
N SER A 136 -24.24 -29.57 10.05
CA SER A 136 -25.14 -30.73 10.05
C SER A 136 -26.50 -30.51 9.39
N VAL A 137 -26.76 -29.37 8.75
CA VAL A 137 -28.03 -29.15 8.04
C VAL A 137 -27.99 -29.94 6.72
N PRO A 138 -28.84 -30.97 6.53
CA PRO A 138 -28.77 -31.82 5.35
C PRO A 138 -29.16 -31.06 4.09
N ALA A 139 -28.45 -31.34 2.99
CA ALA A 139 -28.64 -30.65 1.70
C ALA A 139 -30.00 -30.94 1.01
N SER A 140 -30.78 -31.92 1.51
CA SER A 140 -32.16 -32.20 1.08
C SER A 140 -32.69 -33.36 1.95
N ALA A 141 -33.73 -33.15 2.76
CA ALA A 141 -34.55 -34.24 3.29
C ALA A 141 -35.86 -33.71 3.91
N ALA A 142 -36.97 -33.97 3.23
CA ALA A 142 -38.29 -34.07 3.84
C ALA A 142 -38.29 -35.22 4.87
N LEU A 143 -38.77 -34.97 6.09
CA LEU A 143 -39.12 -35.99 7.08
C LEU A 143 -40.43 -35.63 7.79
N PRO A 144 -41.20 -36.60 8.31
CA PRO A 144 -42.63 -36.47 8.55
C PRO A 144 -42.97 -35.71 9.84
N VAL A 145 -43.99 -34.84 9.76
CA VAL A 145 -44.52 -34.01 10.84
C VAL A 145 -45.24 -34.86 11.92
N PRO A 146 -44.99 -34.65 13.23
CA PRO A 146 -45.92 -35.07 14.27
C PRO A 146 -47.14 -34.14 14.28
N SER A 147 -48.34 -34.73 14.22
CA SER A 147 -49.63 -34.05 14.06
C SER A 147 -49.87 -32.86 15.00
N LYS A 148 -50.11 -31.69 14.38
CA LYS A 148 -50.75 -30.44 14.85
C LYS A 148 -50.30 -29.84 16.20
N PRO A 149 -49.62 -28.68 16.21
CA PRO A 149 -49.49 -27.85 17.40
C PRO A 149 -50.79 -27.08 17.69
N HIS A 150 -50.98 -26.79 18.97
CA HIS A 150 -52.18 -26.22 19.58
C HIS A 150 -52.28 -24.70 19.35
N LYS A 151 -53.48 -24.20 19.02
CA LYS A 151 -53.82 -22.76 18.91
C LYS A 151 -53.73 -22.06 20.29
N PHE A 152 -52.56 -21.55 20.69
CA PHE A 152 -52.43 -20.79 21.96
C PHE A 152 -51.38 -19.65 21.95
N PHE A 153 -50.94 -19.16 20.79
CA PHE A 153 -50.11 -17.94 20.72
C PHE A 153 -50.59 -16.99 19.63
N ASP A 154 -51.87 -16.61 19.70
CA ASP A 154 -52.34 -15.37 19.08
C ASP A 154 -52.25 -14.24 20.09
N SER A 155 -51.11 -13.59 20.12
CA SER A 155 -51.05 -12.18 20.48
C SER A 155 -50.39 -11.45 19.31
N VAL A 156 -51.25 -10.84 18.50
CA VAL A 156 -50.89 -9.93 17.42
C VAL A 156 -49.75 -9.00 17.90
N PRO A 157 -48.63 -8.89 17.17
CA PRO A 157 -47.54 -7.98 17.52
C PRO A 157 -48.04 -6.54 17.66
N VAL A 158 -47.57 -5.85 18.70
CA VAL A 158 -47.83 -4.43 19.02
C VAL A 158 -47.53 -3.47 17.84
N ALA A 159 -46.88 -3.95 16.77
CA ALA A 159 -46.67 -3.24 15.51
C ALA A 159 -47.97 -3.01 14.69
N LEU A 160 -48.93 -3.94 14.71
CA LEU A 160 -50.20 -3.80 13.97
C LEU A 160 -51.17 -2.79 14.63
N GLN A 161 -51.08 -2.61 15.95
CA GLN A 161 -51.95 -1.70 16.70
C GLN A 161 -51.57 -0.22 16.51
N ARG A 162 -50.29 0.07 16.22
CA ARG A 162 -49.83 1.43 15.88
C ARG A 162 -50.14 1.84 14.45
N ARG A 163 -50.37 0.89 13.53
CA ARG A 163 -50.75 1.18 12.14
C ARG A 163 -52.23 1.59 12.05
N ARG A 164 -53.13 0.88 12.75
CA ARG A 164 -54.56 1.26 12.85
C ARG A 164 -54.79 2.62 13.53
N GLN A 165 -54.06 2.95 14.61
CA GLN A 165 -54.19 4.27 15.26
C GLN A 165 -53.60 5.44 14.45
N ARG A 166 -52.64 5.17 13.54
CA ARG A 166 -52.06 6.20 12.66
C ARG A 166 -52.92 6.45 11.43
N GLU A 167 -53.60 5.42 10.93
CA GLU A 167 -54.54 5.52 9.81
C GLU A 167 -55.86 6.21 10.21
N GLU A 168 -56.34 6.04 11.46
CA GLU A 168 -57.49 6.81 11.98
C GLU A 168 -57.16 8.28 12.32
N ALA A 169 -55.92 8.61 12.70
CA ALA A 169 -55.49 9.99 12.94
C ALA A 169 -55.29 10.81 11.66
N HIS A 170 -55.03 10.16 10.53
CA HIS A 170 -54.87 10.81 9.22
C HIS A 170 -56.20 11.04 8.47
N SER A 171 -57.30 10.40 8.88
CA SER A 171 -58.64 10.64 8.33
C SER A 171 -59.33 11.89 8.90
N ILE A 172 -58.93 12.36 10.08
CA ILE A 172 -59.56 13.52 10.76
C ILE A 172 -58.99 14.88 10.30
N TYR A 173 -57.82 14.92 9.66
CA TYR A 173 -57.20 16.17 9.16
C TYR A 173 -57.42 16.46 7.67
N ALA A 174 -58.09 15.57 6.93
CA ALA A 174 -58.36 15.74 5.49
C ALA A 174 -59.75 16.33 5.16
N ALA A 175 -60.59 16.62 6.16
CA ALA A 175 -61.97 17.10 5.97
C ALA A 175 -62.17 18.60 6.25
N SER A 176 -61.11 19.43 6.25
CA SER A 176 -61.25 20.89 6.44
C SER A 176 -60.27 21.70 5.58
N SER A 177 -60.35 21.57 4.26
CA SER A 177 -59.71 22.52 3.34
C SER A 177 -60.27 22.44 1.92
N SER A 178 -61.57 22.70 1.79
CA SER A 178 -62.15 23.13 0.51
C SER A 178 -62.95 24.40 0.74
N GLN A 179 -62.36 25.57 0.46
CA GLN A 179 -63.07 26.78 0.01
C GLN A 179 -62.10 27.95 -0.28
N LEU A 180 -62.19 28.46 -1.52
CA LEU A 180 -61.77 29.77 -2.05
C LEU A 180 -60.25 30.07 -2.02
N GLY A 181 -59.58 30.54 -3.07
CA GLY A 181 -59.99 31.42 -4.16
C GLY A 181 -58.98 32.57 -4.23
N SER A 182 -58.20 32.66 -5.31
CA SER A 182 -57.24 33.74 -5.64
C SER A 182 -57.92 35.13 -5.64
N PRO A 183 -57.21 36.26 -5.35
CA PRO A 183 -56.44 36.93 -6.43
C PRO A 183 -55.21 37.80 -6.03
N SER A 184 -54.38 38.01 -7.05
CA SER A 184 -53.49 39.13 -7.45
C SER A 184 -53.13 40.34 -6.55
N SER A 185 -51.88 40.79 -6.82
CA SER A 185 -51.38 42.17 -7.07
C SER A 185 -50.86 43.07 -5.93
N GLN A 186 -49.66 43.59 -6.22
CA GLN A 186 -49.18 44.97 -6.04
C GLN A 186 -48.54 45.44 -4.71
N ASP A 187 -47.34 46.01 -4.93
CA ASP A 187 -46.79 47.25 -4.39
C ASP A 187 -46.10 47.32 -3.01
N ALA A 188 -44.79 47.61 -3.11
CA ALA A 188 -44.09 48.79 -2.59
C ALA A 188 -43.60 48.86 -1.12
N ASN A 189 -42.26 49.05 -1.02
CA ASN A 189 -41.52 50.05 -0.24
C ASN A 189 -41.99 50.41 1.20
N ASN A 190 -41.11 50.23 2.20
CA ASN A 190 -40.17 51.28 2.67
C ASN A 190 -39.52 50.95 4.02
N ASN A 191 -38.19 51.07 4.05
CA ASN A 191 -37.33 51.76 5.02
C ASN A 191 -37.67 51.89 6.53
N VAL A 192 -36.71 51.37 7.33
CA VAL A 192 -35.88 52.08 8.34
C VAL A 192 -36.56 52.72 9.56
N LYS A 193 -36.26 52.22 10.79
CA LYS A 193 -35.42 52.93 11.81
C LYS A 193 -35.24 52.18 13.14
N GLU A 194 -33.97 52.14 13.54
CA GLU A 194 -33.34 52.20 14.87
C GLU A 194 -34.16 52.33 16.17
N LYS A 195 -33.66 51.57 17.17
CA LYS A 195 -33.19 51.98 18.52
C LYS A 195 -34.08 51.79 19.77
N ASP A 196 -33.45 51.03 20.67
CA ASP A 196 -33.19 51.31 22.09
C ASP A 196 -34.29 51.12 23.15
N SER A 197 -34.14 49.98 23.85
CA SER A 197 -33.66 49.92 25.24
C SER A 197 -34.66 49.72 26.40
N SER A 198 -34.24 48.77 27.25
CA SER A 198 -34.27 48.74 28.72
C SER A 198 -35.46 48.11 29.44
N LEU A 199 -35.15 47.03 30.19
CA LEU A 199 -35.33 46.81 31.65
C LEU A 199 -35.17 45.29 31.92
N SER A 200 -34.02 44.84 32.44
CA SER A 200 -33.74 44.49 33.87
C SER A 200 -34.59 43.33 34.41
N SER A 201 -34.14 42.31 35.14
CA SER A 201 -32.86 41.91 35.76
C SER A 201 -33.13 40.60 36.55
N THR A 202 -32.08 39.91 36.99
CA THR A 202 -32.03 39.02 38.19
C THR A 202 -32.44 37.54 37.95
N VAL A 203 -31.77 36.45 38.37
CA VAL A 203 -30.43 36.08 38.91
C VAL A 203 -30.46 34.56 39.27
N VAL A 204 -29.26 33.98 39.46
CA VAL A 204 -28.84 32.69 40.06
C VAL A 204 -28.88 31.36 39.29
N ALA A 205 -27.69 30.76 39.30
CA ALA A 205 -27.30 29.37 39.13
C ALA A 205 -28.01 28.37 40.06
N ASP A 206 -27.94 27.08 39.72
CA ASP A 206 -27.18 26.16 40.58
C ASP A 206 -26.66 24.91 39.86
N SER A 207 -25.56 24.43 40.41
CA SER A 207 -24.81 23.21 40.08
C SER A 207 -25.16 22.09 41.05
N SER A 208 -24.99 20.82 40.67
CA SER A 208 -24.33 19.83 41.55
C SER A 208 -24.17 18.46 40.89
N SER A 209 -22.97 17.91 41.06
CA SER A 209 -22.59 16.53 40.78
C SER A 209 -23.05 15.57 41.89
N SER A 210 -23.15 14.28 41.59
CA SER A 210 -22.77 13.17 42.49
C SER A 210 -22.50 11.93 41.63
N ARG A 211 -21.24 11.54 41.36
CA ARG A 211 -20.42 10.57 42.13
C ARG A 211 -21.14 9.26 42.48
N ALA A 212 -20.77 8.19 41.79
CA ALA A 212 -20.79 6.80 42.29
C ALA A 212 -19.43 6.19 41.88
N VAL A 213 -18.40 6.33 42.74
CA VAL A 213 -17.91 5.30 43.66
C VAL A 213 -17.34 4.09 42.91
N MET A 214 -16.01 4.07 42.81
CA MET A 214 -15.23 2.84 42.66
C MET A 214 -15.60 1.88 43.79
N LEU A 215 -15.95 0.65 43.44
CA LEU A 215 -15.72 -0.49 44.30
C LEU A 215 -14.63 -1.35 43.64
N SER A 216 -13.44 -1.24 44.21
CA SER A 216 -12.41 -2.26 44.10
C SER A 216 -12.88 -3.51 44.85
N SER A 217 -12.97 -4.64 44.16
CA SER A 217 -12.90 -5.95 44.80
C SER A 217 -11.98 -6.85 43.98
N SER A 218 -10.73 -6.92 44.44
CA SER A 218 -9.86 -8.05 44.20
C SER A 218 -10.48 -9.27 44.87
N ALA A 219 -10.71 -10.34 44.11
CA ALA A 219 -10.87 -11.68 44.64
C ALA A 219 -10.31 -12.67 43.61
N ASP A 220 -9.08 -13.11 43.88
CA ASP A 220 -8.61 -14.41 43.44
C ASP A 220 -9.61 -15.48 43.88
N SER A 221 -10.02 -16.36 42.98
CA SER A 221 -10.36 -17.72 43.35
C SER A 221 -10.06 -18.69 42.21
N GLU A 222 -9.16 -19.61 42.54
CA GLU A 222 -8.76 -20.81 41.83
C GLU A 222 -9.89 -21.87 41.75
N ILE A 223 -9.80 -22.70 40.70
CA ILE A 223 -10.24 -24.12 40.59
C ILE A 223 -11.75 -24.42 40.41
N SER A 224 -12.12 -24.96 39.24
CA SER A 224 -12.40 -26.41 39.07
C SER A 224 -12.95 -26.79 37.69
N HIS A 225 -12.46 -27.91 37.18
CA HIS A 225 -12.96 -28.64 36.02
C HIS A 225 -14.41 -29.10 36.18
N ILE A 226 -15.30 -28.82 35.21
CA ILE A 226 -16.56 -29.57 35.03
C ILE A 226 -16.85 -29.73 33.52
N HIS A 227 -17.11 -30.99 33.12
CA HIS A 227 -17.49 -31.48 31.79
C HIS A 227 -18.92 -31.03 31.35
N PRO A 228 -19.29 -31.16 30.05
CA PRO A 228 -20.44 -30.47 29.47
C PRO A 228 -21.77 -31.19 29.73
N PRO A 229 -22.93 -30.52 29.66
CA PRO A 229 -24.20 -31.21 29.49
C PRO A 229 -24.84 -30.95 28.12
N SER A 230 -25.17 -32.09 27.51
CA SER A 230 -26.10 -32.30 26.41
C SER A 230 -27.56 -32.12 26.82
N SER A 231 -28.39 -31.90 25.79
CA SER A 231 -29.82 -32.25 25.65
C SER A 231 -30.88 -31.38 26.34
N VAL A 232 -31.87 -31.05 25.50
CA VAL A 232 -33.05 -30.19 25.65
C VAL A 232 -34.14 -30.89 26.49
N SER A 233 -34.89 -30.13 27.29
CA SER A 233 -36.09 -30.62 27.98
C SER A 233 -37.26 -29.61 27.94
N PHE A 234 -38.46 -30.07 27.59
CA PHE A 234 -39.73 -29.33 27.59
C PHE A 234 -40.57 -29.64 28.84
N SER A 235 -41.39 -28.69 29.30
CA SER A 235 -42.45 -28.93 30.30
C SER A 235 -43.72 -28.12 30.01
N SER A 236 -44.90 -28.68 30.33
CA SER A 236 -46.24 -28.13 30.03
C SER A 236 -47.10 -28.01 31.30
N SER A 237 -48.04 -27.06 31.35
CA SER A 237 -49.14 -27.05 32.34
C SER A 237 -50.43 -26.42 31.78
N LYS A 238 -51.58 -26.88 32.30
CA LYS A 238 -52.97 -26.78 31.77
C LYS A 238 -53.85 -25.74 32.49
N SER A 239 -54.82 -25.12 31.78
CA SER A 239 -56.19 -24.78 32.27
C SER A 239 -57.10 -24.18 31.14
N LYS A 240 -58.21 -24.83 30.72
CA LYS A 240 -59.67 -24.52 30.93
C LYS A 240 -60.08 -23.04 30.73
N SER A 241 -60.78 -22.54 29.69
CA SER A 241 -62.05 -22.85 28.92
C SER A 241 -63.26 -22.00 29.37
N ILE A 242 -63.80 -21.09 28.51
CA ILE A 242 -65.21 -20.53 28.39
C ILE A 242 -65.30 -19.71 27.04
N PRO A 243 -66.45 -19.61 26.32
CA PRO A 243 -66.52 -19.59 24.84
C PRO A 243 -66.78 -18.24 24.13
N GLU A 244 -66.72 -18.38 22.80
CA GLU A 244 -66.86 -17.55 21.60
C GLU A 244 -68.09 -16.61 21.49
N GLU A 245 -67.93 -15.54 20.69
CA GLU A 245 -68.93 -15.03 19.73
C GLU A 245 -68.22 -14.60 18.42
N ASP A 246 -68.89 -14.89 17.30
CA ASP A 246 -68.48 -14.95 15.89
C ASP A 246 -68.46 -13.60 15.13
N GLU A 247 -68.16 -13.68 13.81
CA GLU A 247 -68.26 -12.71 12.68
C GLU A 247 -66.87 -12.26 12.17
N ASP A 248 -66.46 -12.38 10.90
CA ASP A 248 -67.06 -12.83 9.64
C ASP A 248 -65.92 -13.25 8.67
N GLU A 249 -66.27 -14.09 7.70
CA GLU A 249 -65.42 -14.68 6.66
C GLU A 249 -65.06 -13.68 5.54
N ASP A 250 -63.79 -13.64 5.14
CA ASP A 250 -63.36 -13.29 3.78
C ASP A 250 -62.28 -14.31 3.36
N GLU A 251 -62.54 -15.01 2.26
CA GLU A 251 -61.71 -16.06 1.66
C GLU A 251 -60.50 -15.44 0.94
N ASP A 252 -59.33 -15.40 1.59
CA ASP A 252 -58.04 -15.27 0.91
C ASP A 252 -57.43 -16.68 0.77
N GLU A 253 -57.14 -17.07 -0.47
CA GLU A 253 -56.40 -18.29 -0.80
C GLU A 253 -54.95 -18.15 -0.29
N ASP A 254 -54.74 -18.46 0.99
CA ASP A 254 -53.40 -18.66 1.55
C ASP A 254 -52.73 -19.85 0.83
N GLU A 255 -51.79 -19.56 -0.07
CA GLU A 255 -50.80 -20.54 -0.51
C GLU A 255 -50.04 -21.01 0.74
N GLU A 256 -50.42 -22.18 1.28
CA GLU A 256 -49.73 -22.86 2.38
C GLU A 256 -48.21 -22.82 2.15
N GLU A 257 -47.45 -22.08 2.98
CA GLU A 257 -45.99 -22.18 3.05
C GLU A 257 -45.67 -23.67 3.25
N GLY A 258 -45.15 -24.31 2.19
CA GLY A 258 -45.09 -25.76 2.09
C GLY A 258 -44.41 -26.45 3.28
N GLU A 259 -44.95 -27.61 3.64
CA GLU A 259 -44.66 -28.47 4.81
C GLU A 259 -43.18 -28.92 5.03
N ASN A 260 -42.16 -28.29 4.44
CA ASN A 260 -40.76 -28.74 4.44
C ASN A 260 -39.68 -27.69 4.79
N VAL A 261 -40.01 -26.47 5.25
CA VAL A 261 -39.01 -25.45 5.63
C VAL A 261 -38.49 -25.67 7.06
N VAL A 262 -37.17 -25.70 7.26
CA VAL A 262 -36.56 -25.91 8.58
C VAL A 262 -36.45 -24.59 9.35
N HIS A 263 -36.96 -24.52 10.57
CA HIS A 263 -36.77 -23.35 11.44
C HIS A 263 -35.61 -23.60 12.41
N LEU A 264 -34.58 -22.76 12.37
CA LEU A 264 -33.41 -22.82 13.24
C LEU A 264 -33.28 -21.53 14.04
N GLN A 265 -32.79 -21.65 15.26
CA GLN A 265 -32.60 -20.54 16.18
C GLN A 265 -31.11 -20.39 16.48
N PHE A 266 -30.57 -19.18 16.39
CA PHE A 266 -29.23 -18.89 16.89
C PHE A 266 -29.17 -19.20 18.41
N SER A 267 -28.14 -19.92 18.84
CA SER A 267 -27.96 -20.22 20.27
C SER A 267 -27.76 -18.93 21.06
N SER A 268 -28.30 -18.85 22.28
CA SER A 268 -28.18 -17.68 23.17
C SER A 268 -26.73 -17.33 23.53
N ASN A 269 -25.80 -18.27 23.33
CA ASN A 269 -24.36 -18.06 23.58
C ASN A 269 -23.59 -17.65 22.32
N CYS A 270 -24.25 -17.60 21.16
CA CYS A 270 -23.63 -17.28 19.88
C CYS A 270 -23.83 -15.81 19.49
N ILE A 271 -23.51 -14.92 20.44
CA ILE A 271 -23.70 -13.48 20.31
C ILE A 271 -22.53 -12.73 20.98
N VAL A 272 -22.06 -11.69 20.31
CA VAL A 272 -21.32 -10.59 20.93
C VAL A 272 -22.29 -9.42 21.05
N PRO A 273 -22.90 -9.19 22.23
CA PRO A 273 -23.78 -8.05 22.43
C PRO A 273 -22.93 -6.77 22.46
N PHE A 274 -23.45 -5.66 21.92
CA PHE A 274 -22.73 -4.39 21.83
C PHE A 274 -21.33 -4.54 21.22
N ALA A 275 -21.24 -5.34 20.15
CA ALA A 275 -20.00 -5.49 19.40
C ALA A 275 -19.48 -4.12 18.94
N HIS A 276 -20.42 -3.22 18.60
CA HIS A 276 -20.20 -1.82 18.30
C HIS A 276 -21.13 -0.90 19.12
N PHE A 277 -20.89 0.42 19.03
CA PHE A 277 -21.80 1.45 19.55
C PHE A 277 -22.70 2.06 18.46
N GLY A 278 -22.62 1.54 17.23
CA GLY A 278 -23.50 1.83 16.10
C GLY A 278 -23.97 0.54 15.43
N TYR A 279 -24.83 0.67 14.41
CA TYR A 279 -25.32 -0.47 13.64
C TYR A 279 -24.18 -1.15 12.89
N VAL A 280 -24.18 -2.49 12.82
CA VAL A 280 -23.14 -3.27 12.15
C VAL A 280 -23.42 -3.36 10.65
N TYR A 281 -23.00 -2.33 9.91
CA TYR A 281 -23.31 -2.18 8.48
C TYR A 281 -22.58 -3.15 7.57
N ALA A 282 -21.36 -3.55 7.94
CA ALA A 282 -20.54 -4.40 7.08
C ALA A 282 -19.76 -5.44 7.87
N LEU A 283 -19.68 -6.63 7.29
CA LEU A 283 -18.84 -7.74 7.71
C LEU A 283 -17.99 -8.17 6.52
N VAL A 284 -16.71 -8.48 6.76
CA VAL A 284 -15.86 -9.11 5.75
C VAL A 284 -14.92 -10.12 6.40
N LEU A 285 -14.79 -11.31 5.82
CA LEU A 285 -13.96 -12.39 6.34
C LEU A 285 -12.70 -12.56 5.47
N PHE A 286 -11.53 -12.68 6.11
CA PHE A 286 -10.28 -12.97 5.42
C PHE A 286 -9.39 -13.95 6.21
N TYR A 287 -8.50 -14.63 5.48
CA TYR A 287 -7.67 -15.71 6.01
C TYR A 287 -6.19 -15.30 5.92
N PRO A 288 -5.48 -15.16 7.06
CA PRO A 288 -4.16 -14.52 7.09
C PRO A 288 -2.98 -15.32 6.48
N ASP A 289 -3.16 -16.52 5.92
CA ASP A 289 -2.07 -17.33 5.33
C ASP A 289 -2.49 -18.07 4.04
N HIS A 290 -2.69 -17.34 2.93
CA HIS A 290 -2.48 -17.92 1.61
C HIS A 290 -1.17 -17.36 1.04
N PRO A 291 -0.16 -18.19 0.74
CA PRO A 291 1.07 -17.70 0.12
C PRO A 291 0.74 -16.96 -1.18
N PRO A 292 1.37 -15.81 -1.46
CA PRO A 292 1.19 -15.10 -2.72
C PRO A 292 1.62 -16.03 -3.86
N GLY A 293 0.66 -16.58 -4.59
CA GLY A 293 0.90 -17.54 -5.67
C GLY A 293 0.02 -18.78 -5.67
N GLN A 294 -0.72 -19.08 -4.59
CA GLN A 294 -1.82 -20.05 -4.69
C GLN A 294 -3.11 -19.36 -5.18
N PRO A 295 -3.91 -20.03 -6.04
CA PRO A 295 -5.17 -19.47 -6.50
C PRO A 295 -6.08 -19.16 -5.31
N HIS A 296 -6.52 -17.90 -5.22
CA HIS A 296 -7.71 -17.55 -4.45
C HIS A 296 -8.86 -18.20 -5.20
N TRP A 297 -9.48 -19.20 -4.62
CA TRP A 297 -10.38 -20.03 -5.37
C TRP A 297 -11.76 -20.07 -4.71
N PRO A 298 -12.74 -19.32 -5.24
CA PRO A 298 -14.13 -19.42 -4.78
C PRO A 298 -14.88 -20.67 -5.32
N HIS A 299 -14.30 -21.50 -6.20
CA HIS A 299 -15.06 -22.56 -6.92
C HIS A 299 -14.35 -23.93 -6.85
N LEU A 300 -14.19 -24.82 -7.85
CA LEU A 300 -13.36 -26.09 -7.81
C LEU A 300 -12.87 -26.66 -6.44
N ARG A 301 -13.62 -27.66 -5.95
CA ARG A 301 -13.08 -28.76 -5.13
C ARG A 301 -12.13 -29.62 -5.97
N THR A 302 -11.03 -30.10 -5.39
CA THR A 302 -10.49 -31.43 -5.70
C THR A 302 -10.77 -32.36 -4.51
N PRO A 303 -11.38 -33.55 -4.73
CA PRO A 303 -11.68 -34.47 -3.64
C PRO A 303 -10.42 -35.24 -3.18
N SER A 304 -10.16 -35.13 -1.88
CA SER A 304 -9.60 -36.14 -0.96
C SER A 304 -8.62 -37.18 -1.52
N ASN A 305 -7.38 -37.10 -1.05
CA ASN A 305 -6.61 -38.31 -0.72
C ASN A 305 -5.58 -38.02 0.40
N GLU A 306 -6.07 -37.75 1.62
CA GLU A 306 -5.25 -37.85 2.83
C GLU A 306 -5.75 -39.04 3.65
N HIS A 307 -5.20 -40.21 3.34
CA HIS A 307 -5.06 -41.29 4.30
C HIS A 307 -3.57 -41.58 4.43
N ASN A 308 -3.10 -41.65 5.68
CA ASN A 308 -1.75 -41.90 6.14
C ASN A 308 -0.72 -40.79 5.96
N GLN A 309 -0.52 -40.02 7.03
CA GLN A 309 0.83 -39.85 7.57
C GLN A 309 0.79 -39.67 9.10
N SER A 310 1.62 -40.48 9.76
CA SER A 310 1.71 -40.69 11.19
C SER A 310 2.27 -39.47 11.94
N ASN A 311 1.62 -39.16 13.06
CA ASN A 311 2.01 -38.15 14.05
C ASN A 311 3.48 -38.21 14.44
N SER A 312 4.20 -37.12 14.21
CA SER A 312 5.45 -36.78 14.90
C SER A 312 5.14 -35.61 15.87
N PRO A 313 5.40 -35.73 17.19
CA PRO A 313 5.12 -34.65 18.12
C PRO A 313 6.25 -33.61 18.05
N GLY A 314 6.02 -32.49 17.38
CA GLY A 314 7.02 -31.41 17.30
C GLY A 314 6.77 -30.29 16.29
N SER A 315 5.76 -30.40 15.42
CA SER A 315 5.36 -29.27 14.56
C SER A 315 4.19 -28.54 15.22
N ASN A 316 4.45 -27.39 15.83
CA ASN A 316 3.40 -26.41 16.13
C ASN A 316 2.85 -25.90 14.79
N ASN A 317 1.89 -26.63 14.21
CA ASN A 317 1.03 -26.11 13.17
C ASN A 317 0.13 -25.04 13.79
N ASN A 318 0.68 -23.84 13.93
CA ASN A 318 -0.05 -22.65 14.32
C ASN A 318 -0.96 -22.25 13.15
N LYS A 319 -2.02 -23.03 12.89
CA LYS A 319 -3.03 -22.67 11.89
C LYS A 319 -3.65 -21.36 12.35
N GLN A 320 -3.28 -20.25 11.69
CA GLN A 320 -3.87 -18.96 12.00
C GLN A 320 -5.37 -19.01 11.74
N LEU A 321 -6.14 -18.45 12.67
CA LEU A 321 -7.59 -18.44 12.63
C LEU A 321 -8.10 -17.45 11.57
N PRO A 322 -9.28 -17.69 10.98
CA PRO A 322 -9.94 -16.70 10.13
C PRO A 322 -10.18 -15.41 10.91
N ILE A 323 -10.15 -14.26 10.21
CA ILE A 323 -10.38 -12.95 10.81
C ILE A 323 -11.64 -12.35 10.20
N LEU A 324 -12.60 -12.03 11.05
CA LEU A 324 -13.77 -11.25 10.68
C LEU A 324 -13.49 -9.77 10.98
N ALA A 325 -13.65 -8.89 10.00
CA ALA A 325 -13.72 -7.46 10.23
C ALA A 325 -15.19 -7.01 10.26
N SER A 326 -15.55 -6.19 11.24
CA SER A 326 -16.85 -5.56 11.34
C SER A 326 -16.72 -4.04 11.36
N ALA A 327 -17.61 -3.35 10.66
CA ALA A 327 -17.67 -1.91 10.58
C ALA A 327 -19.05 -1.39 10.98
N SER A 328 -19.07 -0.17 11.52
CA SER A 328 -20.27 0.42 12.08
C SER A 328 -20.29 1.95 11.99
N GLY A 329 -21.45 2.52 12.31
CA GLY A 329 -21.65 3.97 12.46
C GLY A 329 -20.86 4.63 13.59
N ASP A 330 -20.16 3.86 14.43
CA ASP A 330 -19.29 4.35 15.52
C ASP A 330 -17.85 4.66 15.06
N GLU A 331 -17.62 4.80 13.76
CA GLU A 331 -16.31 5.17 13.15
C GLU A 331 -15.18 4.16 13.43
N HIS A 332 -15.54 2.96 13.90
CA HIS A 332 -14.61 1.91 14.28
C HIS A 332 -14.74 0.69 13.37
N ILE A 333 -13.60 0.10 13.04
CA ILE A 333 -13.52 -1.27 12.52
C ILE A 333 -13.00 -2.15 13.65
N LYS A 334 -13.65 -3.28 13.90
CA LYS A 334 -13.15 -4.28 14.85
C LYS A 334 -12.74 -5.53 14.10
N LEU A 335 -11.55 -6.03 14.41
CA LEU A 335 -11.03 -7.28 13.89
C LEU A 335 -11.23 -8.37 14.95
N TRP A 336 -11.80 -9.50 14.57
CA TRP A 336 -12.14 -10.61 15.45
C TRP A 336 -11.46 -11.88 14.95
N ASN A 337 -10.77 -12.61 15.83
CA ASN A 337 -10.36 -13.98 15.53
C ASN A 337 -11.60 -14.88 15.63
N CYS A 338 -11.88 -15.63 14.57
CA CYS A 338 -12.92 -16.65 14.54
C CYS A 338 -12.37 -17.97 15.08
N LEU A 339 -12.81 -18.40 16.26
CA LEU A 339 -12.42 -19.67 16.85
C LEU A 339 -13.04 -20.85 16.06
N PRO A 340 -12.52 -22.09 16.20
CA PRO A 340 -13.05 -23.25 15.48
C PRO A 340 -14.53 -23.58 15.74
N ASP A 341 -15.09 -23.13 16.86
CA ASP A 341 -16.52 -23.25 17.21
C ASP A 341 -17.38 -22.10 16.66
N GLY A 342 -16.78 -21.20 15.87
CA GLY A 342 -17.42 -20.00 15.33
C GLY A 342 -17.43 -18.80 16.28
N SER A 343 -16.97 -18.94 17.52
CA SER A 343 -16.98 -17.81 18.47
C SER A 343 -15.94 -16.74 18.13
N LEU A 344 -16.21 -15.51 18.56
CA LEU A 344 -15.40 -14.33 18.21
C LEU A 344 -14.58 -13.82 19.39
N VAL A 345 -13.29 -13.59 19.16
CA VAL A 345 -12.39 -12.93 20.12
C VAL A 345 -11.84 -11.65 19.51
N LEU A 346 -12.07 -10.51 20.16
CA LEU A 346 -11.57 -9.22 19.68
C LEU A 346 -10.04 -9.23 19.59
N ARG A 347 -9.51 -8.96 18.40
CA ARG A 347 -8.09 -8.89 18.10
C ARG A 347 -7.58 -7.46 18.10
N ALA A 348 -8.29 -6.56 17.42
CA ALA A 348 -7.89 -5.16 17.27
C ALA A 348 -9.09 -4.26 17.01
N THR A 349 -8.92 -2.96 17.26
CA THR A 349 -9.86 -1.91 16.87
C THR A 349 -9.11 -0.87 16.07
N LEU A 350 -9.58 -0.62 14.84
CA LEU A 350 -9.03 0.37 13.93
C LEU A 350 -9.90 1.62 13.96
N HIS A 351 -9.25 2.78 13.92
CA HIS A 351 -9.92 4.08 13.92
C HIS A 351 -8.99 5.13 13.30
N ASN A 352 -9.48 5.80 12.26
CA ASN A 352 -8.72 6.83 11.58
C ASN A 352 -8.96 8.19 12.25
N LYS A 353 -8.15 8.49 13.28
CA LYS A 353 -8.29 9.72 14.10
C LYS A 353 -8.15 11.03 13.33
N ASP A 354 -7.65 11.00 12.10
CA ASP A 354 -7.42 12.17 11.27
C ASP A 354 -8.52 12.41 10.25
N SER A 355 -9.53 11.55 10.27
CA SER A 355 -10.62 11.55 9.32
C SER A 355 -11.91 11.75 10.10
N ASP A 356 -12.53 12.92 9.92
CA ASP A 356 -13.89 13.18 10.42
C ASP A 356 -14.94 12.58 9.46
N ALA A 357 -14.64 11.43 8.86
CA ALA A 357 -15.43 10.86 7.77
C ALA A 357 -16.71 10.14 8.23
N GLY A 358 -16.95 10.08 9.54
CA GLY A 358 -18.13 9.48 10.15
C GLY A 358 -18.17 7.96 10.05
N GLY A 359 -19.38 7.41 10.01
CA GLY A 359 -19.62 5.97 10.04
C GLY A 359 -18.98 5.22 8.87
N ILE A 360 -18.61 3.96 9.11
CA ILE A 360 -18.07 3.07 8.09
C ILE A 360 -19.20 2.17 7.60
N LEU A 361 -19.56 2.32 6.33
CA LEU A 361 -20.78 1.73 5.75
C LEU A 361 -20.50 0.44 4.98
N THR A 362 -19.29 0.29 4.45
CA THR A 362 -18.93 -0.87 3.62
C THR A 362 -17.46 -1.23 3.79
N LEU A 363 -17.16 -2.53 3.68
CA LEU A 363 -15.81 -3.06 3.76
C LEU A 363 -15.53 -3.94 2.54
N ALA A 364 -14.28 -3.91 2.08
CA ALA A 364 -13.74 -4.91 1.18
C ALA A 364 -12.28 -5.18 1.56
N HIS A 365 -11.72 -6.31 1.14
CA HIS A 365 -10.33 -6.63 1.45
C HIS A 365 -9.56 -7.09 0.22
N GLN A 366 -8.24 -6.91 0.29
CA GLN A 366 -7.24 -7.56 -0.54
C GLN A 366 -6.35 -8.39 0.41
N PRO A 367 -5.33 -9.13 -0.07
CA PRO A 367 -4.54 -10.01 0.80
C PRO A 367 -3.86 -9.31 1.98
N THR A 368 -3.40 -8.07 1.81
CA THR A 368 -2.66 -7.32 2.85
C THR A 368 -3.36 -6.02 3.26
N THR A 369 -4.51 -5.70 2.68
CA THR A 369 -5.21 -4.44 2.93
C THR A 369 -6.69 -4.64 3.20
N LEU A 370 -7.23 -3.77 4.04
CA LEU A 370 -8.66 -3.61 4.25
C LEU A 370 -9.06 -2.23 3.76
N LEU A 371 -10.12 -2.17 2.96
CA LEU A 371 -10.70 -0.95 2.42
C LEU A 371 -12.01 -0.68 3.16
N ALA A 372 -12.17 0.55 3.63
CA ALA A 372 -13.32 0.97 4.42
C ALA A 372 -13.97 2.20 3.78
N GLY A 373 -15.19 2.04 3.28
CA GLY A 373 -15.97 3.12 2.69
C GLY A 373 -16.74 3.88 3.77
N THR A 374 -16.63 5.20 3.76
CA THR A 374 -17.15 6.07 4.82
C THR A 374 -18.37 6.85 4.38
N GLN A 375 -19.08 7.44 5.36
CA GLN A 375 -20.20 8.34 5.12
C GLN A 375 -19.77 9.65 4.43
N ALA A 376 -18.54 10.14 4.64
CA ALA A 376 -18.05 11.34 3.95
C ALA A 376 -17.54 11.08 2.52
N GLY A 377 -17.83 9.91 1.93
CA GLY A 377 -17.42 9.60 0.57
C GLY A 377 -15.94 9.31 0.40
N THR A 378 -15.24 8.98 1.50
CA THR A 378 -13.84 8.58 1.46
C THR A 378 -13.68 7.06 1.55
N ILE A 379 -12.52 6.56 1.11
CA ILE A 379 -12.12 5.16 1.32
C ILE A 379 -10.83 5.15 2.12
N ASP A 380 -10.91 4.67 3.36
CA ASP A 380 -9.75 4.45 4.21
C ASP A 380 -9.12 3.09 3.89
N ILE A 381 -7.84 3.10 3.54
CA ILE A 381 -7.06 1.91 3.23
C ILE A 381 -6.17 1.59 4.42
N TRP A 382 -6.35 0.41 4.99
CA TRP A 382 -5.63 -0.09 6.15
C TRP A 382 -4.68 -1.20 5.75
N ASP A 383 -3.47 -1.19 6.30
CA ASP A 383 -2.57 -2.34 6.24
C ASP A 383 -2.96 -3.33 7.35
N LEU A 384 -3.28 -4.57 6.98
CA LEU A 384 -3.78 -5.58 7.92
C LEU A 384 -2.68 -6.18 8.82
N GLU A 385 -1.42 -5.98 8.49
CA GLU A 385 -0.29 -6.46 9.29
C GLU A 385 0.17 -5.41 10.29
N THR A 386 0.40 -4.17 9.84
CA THR A 386 0.84 -3.07 10.71
C THR A 386 -0.31 -2.40 11.44
N LEU A 387 -1.55 -2.64 11.02
CA LEU A 387 -2.78 -2.03 11.55
C LEU A 387 -2.78 -0.49 11.47
N THR A 388 -2.13 0.05 10.44
CA THR A 388 -2.02 1.49 10.21
C THR A 388 -2.75 1.88 8.93
N THR A 389 -3.33 3.08 8.92
CA THR A 389 -3.87 3.69 7.70
C THR A 389 -2.73 3.95 6.71
N VAL A 390 -2.85 3.39 5.51
CA VAL A 390 -1.93 3.59 4.38
C VAL A 390 -2.25 4.91 3.68
N ARG A 391 -3.54 5.12 3.37
CA ARG A 391 -4.05 6.28 2.62
C ARG A 391 -5.55 6.39 2.80
N THR A 392 -6.07 7.62 2.71
CA THR A 392 -7.50 7.91 2.54
C THR A 392 -7.73 8.45 1.13
N LEU A 393 -8.64 7.82 0.38
CA LEU A 393 -9.04 8.28 -0.96
C LEU A 393 -10.28 9.16 -0.87
N ASP A 394 -10.33 10.29 -1.58
CA ASP A 394 -11.59 10.97 -1.86
C ASP A 394 -12.29 10.27 -3.03
N ALA A 395 -13.23 9.40 -2.70
CA ALA A 395 -13.84 8.51 -3.66
C ALA A 395 -15.10 9.11 -4.28
N HIS A 396 -15.99 9.72 -3.49
CA HIS A 396 -17.30 10.17 -3.96
C HIS A 396 -17.59 11.62 -3.57
N GLY A 397 -16.57 12.46 -3.34
CA GLY A 397 -16.71 13.92 -3.25
C GLY A 397 -17.65 14.38 -2.13
N GLY A 398 -17.58 13.71 -0.97
CA GLY A 398 -18.45 13.99 0.18
C GLY A 398 -19.71 13.13 0.27
N HIS A 399 -20.04 12.34 -0.76
CA HIS A 399 -21.21 11.46 -0.77
C HIS A 399 -20.88 10.05 -0.27
N ASP A 400 -21.70 9.48 0.62
CA ASP A 400 -21.54 8.15 1.21
C ASP A 400 -21.03 7.08 0.23
N VAL A 401 -20.01 6.32 0.64
CA VAL A 401 -19.58 5.11 -0.08
C VAL A 401 -20.45 3.94 0.39
N LEU A 402 -21.32 3.46 -0.50
CA LEU A 402 -22.39 2.50 -0.15
C LEU A 402 -22.00 1.05 -0.44
N SER A 403 -21.10 0.80 -1.40
CA SER A 403 -20.62 -0.54 -1.70
C SER A 403 -19.17 -0.52 -2.15
N LEU A 404 -18.38 -1.42 -1.58
CA LEU A 404 -17.02 -1.75 -2.01
C LEU A 404 -16.95 -3.22 -2.43
N SER A 405 -16.22 -3.48 -3.50
CA SER A 405 -15.94 -4.85 -3.96
C SER A 405 -14.57 -4.95 -4.62
N THR A 406 -13.89 -6.08 -4.44
CA THR A 406 -12.57 -6.33 -5.01
C THR A 406 -12.62 -7.47 -6.02
N LEU A 407 -11.77 -7.38 -7.05
CA LEU A 407 -11.63 -8.41 -8.07
C LEU A 407 -10.15 -8.68 -8.31
N ARG A 408 -9.76 -9.96 -8.30
CA ARG A 408 -8.42 -10.40 -8.71
C ARG A 408 -8.41 -10.66 -10.22
N ILE A 409 -7.46 -10.05 -10.92
CA ILE A 409 -7.25 -10.14 -12.36
C ILE A 409 -5.89 -10.80 -12.63
N GLY A 410 -5.83 -11.71 -13.62
CA GLY A 410 -4.60 -12.37 -14.04
C GLY A 410 -4.60 -13.89 -13.84
N ASN A 411 -3.67 -14.58 -14.50
CA ASN A 411 -3.66 -16.04 -14.57
C ASN A 411 -3.24 -16.66 -13.21
N PRO A 412 -4.02 -17.58 -12.61
CA PRO A 412 -3.64 -18.25 -11.36
C PRO A 412 -2.44 -19.19 -11.52
N GLU A 413 -2.15 -19.65 -12.74
CA GLU A 413 -1.03 -20.55 -13.05
C GLU A 413 0.11 -19.75 -13.71
N GLY A 414 1.14 -19.48 -12.92
CA GLY A 414 2.30 -18.69 -13.35
C GLY A 414 3.15 -19.38 -14.41
N ALA A 415 3.32 -18.71 -15.53
CA ALA A 415 4.48 -18.84 -16.41
C ALA A 415 5.04 -17.42 -16.65
N GLY A 416 5.67 -16.84 -15.63
CA GLY A 416 6.27 -15.49 -15.74
C GLY A 416 6.40 -14.66 -14.46
N GLY A 417 6.07 -15.17 -13.27
CA GLY A 417 6.33 -14.46 -12.00
C GLY A 417 5.47 -13.22 -11.72
N GLY A 418 4.45 -12.92 -12.54
CA GLY A 418 3.47 -11.87 -12.25
C GLY A 418 2.39 -12.38 -11.27
N ALA A 419 2.36 -11.83 -10.06
CA ALA A 419 1.22 -12.00 -9.16
C ALA A 419 -0.03 -11.35 -9.79
N GLY A 420 -1.19 -12.01 -9.71
CA GLY A 420 -2.45 -11.41 -10.17
C GLY A 420 -2.72 -10.08 -9.47
N GLU A 421 -3.22 -9.10 -10.21
CA GLU A 421 -3.49 -7.75 -9.75
C GLU A 421 -4.88 -7.65 -9.12
N TYR A 422 -5.04 -6.88 -8.04
CA TYR A 422 -6.34 -6.62 -7.44
C TYR A 422 -6.84 -5.24 -7.87
N VAL A 423 -8.09 -5.18 -8.36
CA VAL A 423 -8.83 -3.93 -8.57
C VAL A 423 -9.94 -3.82 -7.55
N CYS A 424 -10.31 -2.60 -7.20
CA CYS A 424 -11.43 -2.29 -6.34
C CYS A 424 -12.49 -1.50 -7.10
N PHE A 425 -13.75 -1.69 -6.77
CA PHE A 425 -14.87 -0.90 -7.24
C PHE A 425 -15.57 -0.25 -6.06
N SER A 426 -15.90 1.04 -6.17
CA SER A 426 -16.68 1.76 -5.18
C SER A 426 -17.94 2.34 -5.82
N SER A 427 -19.07 2.20 -5.12
CA SER A 427 -20.35 2.84 -5.45
C SER A 427 -20.72 3.84 -4.38
N GLY A 428 -21.33 4.95 -4.77
CA GLY A 428 -21.69 6.00 -3.82
C GLY A 428 -23.10 6.54 -3.98
N ALA A 429 -23.47 7.36 -3.00
CA ALA A 429 -24.72 8.11 -3.00
C ALA A 429 -24.80 9.17 -4.12
N ASP A 430 -23.68 9.47 -4.79
CA ASP A 430 -23.64 10.27 -6.02
C ASP A 430 -24.21 9.54 -7.26
N GLY A 431 -24.58 8.26 -7.12
CA GLY A 431 -25.01 7.39 -8.23
C GLY A 431 -23.85 6.96 -9.13
N GLY A 432 -22.63 7.33 -8.76
CA GLY A 432 -21.40 7.02 -9.47
C GLY A 432 -20.81 5.68 -9.04
N VAL A 433 -20.08 5.07 -9.96
CA VAL A 433 -19.18 3.95 -9.68
C VAL A 433 -17.79 4.31 -10.14
N ARG A 434 -16.78 3.95 -9.34
CA ARG A 434 -15.37 4.16 -9.65
C ARG A 434 -14.61 2.85 -9.57
N ARG A 435 -13.61 2.70 -10.44
CA ARG A 435 -12.66 1.59 -10.46
C ARG A 435 -11.29 2.09 -10.04
N TRP A 436 -10.68 1.36 -9.11
CA TRP A 436 -9.39 1.66 -8.52
C TRP A 436 -8.41 0.53 -8.86
N ASP A 437 -7.21 0.87 -9.32
CA ASP A 437 -6.12 -0.10 -9.55
C ASP A 437 -5.44 -0.54 -8.24
N ALA A 438 -4.44 -1.42 -8.34
CA ALA A 438 -3.68 -1.91 -7.18
C ALA A 438 -2.83 -0.82 -6.50
N LYS A 439 -2.63 0.34 -7.15
CA LYS A 439 -1.97 1.53 -6.57
C LYS A 439 -2.99 2.55 -6.02
N PHE A 440 -4.27 2.19 -6.03
CA PHE A 440 -5.40 3.02 -5.67
C PHE A 440 -5.57 4.28 -6.54
N GLY A 441 -5.07 4.23 -7.78
CA GLY A 441 -5.38 5.20 -8.81
C GLY A 441 -6.79 4.96 -9.36
N CYS A 442 -7.58 6.02 -9.52
CA CYS A 442 -8.88 5.93 -10.17
C CYS A 442 -8.69 5.74 -11.68
N THR A 443 -8.98 4.54 -12.18
CA THR A 443 -8.79 4.15 -13.59
C THR A 443 -10.05 4.25 -14.43
N ALA A 444 -11.22 4.34 -13.79
CA ALA A 444 -12.50 4.60 -14.44
C ALA A 444 -13.47 5.21 -13.43
N GLY A 445 -14.34 6.10 -13.91
CA GLY A 445 -15.44 6.66 -13.14
C GLY A 445 -16.60 6.95 -14.06
N TRP A 446 -17.78 6.44 -13.75
CA TRP A 446 -18.98 6.63 -14.56
C TRP A 446 -20.22 6.75 -13.68
N ARG A 447 -21.26 7.38 -14.22
CA ARG A 447 -22.56 7.43 -13.56
C ARG A 447 -23.32 6.15 -13.85
N ALA A 448 -23.46 5.29 -12.85
CA ALA A 448 -24.15 4.02 -13.02
C ALA A 448 -25.66 4.19 -12.88
N HIS A 449 -26.11 4.97 -11.89
CA HIS A 449 -27.53 5.13 -11.59
C HIS A 449 -27.95 6.60 -11.55
N GLU A 450 -29.25 6.85 -11.81
CA GLU A 450 -29.80 8.21 -11.70
C GLU A 450 -29.99 8.61 -10.22
N GLY A 451 -30.27 7.63 -9.37
CA GLY A 451 -30.28 7.73 -7.91
C GLY A 451 -29.04 7.11 -7.28
N LEU A 452 -29.15 6.63 -6.03
CA LEU A 452 -28.05 6.02 -5.29
C LEU A 452 -27.56 4.74 -5.98
N SER A 453 -26.25 4.55 -6.06
CA SER A 453 -25.66 3.26 -6.46
C SER A 453 -25.38 2.45 -5.19
N LEU A 454 -26.22 1.44 -4.92
CA LEU A 454 -26.29 0.75 -3.63
C LEU A 454 -25.48 -0.54 -3.59
N ALA A 455 -25.34 -1.23 -4.71
CA ALA A 455 -24.60 -2.49 -4.80
C ALA A 455 -23.75 -2.55 -6.07
N CYS A 456 -22.55 -3.13 -5.99
CA CYS A 456 -21.66 -3.32 -7.13
C CYS A 456 -20.89 -4.65 -7.01
N VAL A 457 -21.10 -5.54 -7.98
CA VAL A 457 -20.45 -6.86 -8.02
C VAL A 457 -19.69 -7.02 -9.34
N PRO A 458 -18.35 -7.07 -9.31
CA PRO A 458 -17.52 -7.33 -10.47
C PRO A 458 -17.33 -8.85 -10.68
N LEU A 459 -17.20 -9.27 -11.94
CA LEU A 459 -16.92 -10.65 -12.33
C LEU A 459 -16.00 -10.71 -13.57
N VAL A 460 -15.21 -11.78 -13.69
CA VAL A 460 -14.41 -12.08 -14.87
C VAL A 460 -15.20 -12.97 -15.83
N LEU A 461 -15.23 -12.62 -17.11
CA LEU A 461 -15.85 -13.39 -18.18
C LEU A 461 -14.81 -14.12 -19.02
N GLY A 462 -14.96 -15.44 -19.13
CA GLY A 462 -14.18 -16.28 -20.03
C GLY A 462 -12.67 -16.33 -19.72
N ARG A 463 -11.89 -16.96 -20.62
CA ARG A 463 -10.42 -17.05 -20.49
C ARG A 463 -9.68 -15.78 -20.93
N GLU A 464 -10.37 -14.84 -21.56
CA GLU A 464 -9.77 -13.62 -22.15
C GLU A 464 -9.71 -12.43 -21.17
N GLY A 465 -10.20 -12.59 -19.93
CA GLY A 465 -10.03 -11.59 -18.87
C GLY A 465 -10.92 -10.34 -19.00
N CYS A 466 -12.01 -10.41 -19.77
CA CYS A 466 -13.02 -9.35 -19.81
C CYS A 466 -13.68 -9.20 -18.44
N VAL A 467 -13.87 -7.97 -17.96
CA VAL A 467 -14.52 -7.70 -16.68
C VAL A 467 -15.93 -7.21 -16.95
N ARG A 468 -16.91 -7.84 -16.29
CA ARG A 468 -18.29 -7.38 -16.26
C ARG A 468 -18.61 -6.92 -14.84
N VAL A 469 -19.35 -5.83 -14.73
CA VAL A 469 -19.78 -5.27 -13.45
C VAL A 469 -21.30 -5.20 -13.44
N ILE A 470 -21.93 -5.67 -12.37
CA ILE A 470 -23.37 -5.60 -12.15
C ILE A 470 -23.62 -4.61 -11.01
N THR A 471 -24.46 -3.61 -11.26
CA THR A 471 -24.79 -2.57 -10.28
C THR A 471 -26.27 -2.54 -9.99
N GLY A 472 -26.65 -2.27 -8.74
CA GLY A 472 -28.02 -2.09 -8.30
C GLY A 472 -28.20 -0.71 -7.69
N GLY A 473 -29.33 -0.06 -7.99
CA GLY A 473 -29.56 1.31 -7.54
C GLY A 473 -30.97 1.58 -7.02
N SER A 474 -31.12 2.78 -6.43
CA SER A 474 -32.40 3.28 -5.95
C SER A 474 -33.36 3.72 -7.07
N ASP A 475 -32.90 3.67 -8.32
CA ASP A 475 -33.71 3.88 -9.52
C ASP A 475 -34.49 2.62 -9.94
N ALA A 476 -34.51 1.59 -9.09
CA ALA A 476 -35.12 0.29 -9.32
C ALA A 476 -34.57 -0.45 -10.54
N LEU A 477 -33.30 -0.21 -10.88
CA LEU A 477 -32.61 -0.88 -11.97
C LEU A 477 -31.45 -1.73 -11.46
N VAL A 478 -31.26 -2.87 -12.12
CA VAL A 478 -29.99 -3.60 -12.15
C VAL A 478 -29.35 -3.31 -13.50
N LYS A 479 -28.12 -2.82 -13.53
CA LYS A 479 -27.39 -2.51 -14.77
C LYS A 479 -26.17 -3.39 -14.91
N VAL A 480 -25.93 -3.85 -16.13
CA VAL A 480 -24.81 -4.71 -16.50
C VAL A 480 -23.86 -3.90 -17.37
N TRP A 481 -22.59 -3.86 -16.98
CA TRP A 481 -21.55 -3.04 -17.60
C TRP A 481 -20.40 -3.93 -18.06
N ASP A 482 -19.94 -3.74 -19.30
CA ASP A 482 -18.80 -4.47 -19.84
C ASP A 482 -17.59 -3.55 -19.97
N PHE A 483 -16.46 -4.02 -19.46
CA PHE A 483 -15.16 -3.41 -19.72
C PHE A 483 -14.51 -4.06 -20.93
N PRO A 484 -13.85 -3.27 -21.81
CA PRO A 484 -13.00 -3.85 -22.84
C PRO A 484 -11.90 -4.73 -22.21
N PRO A 485 -11.37 -5.73 -22.94
CA PRO A 485 -10.30 -6.59 -22.44
C PRO A 485 -9.15 -5.73 -21.91
N MET A 486 -8.75 -5.97 -20.67
CA MET A 486 -7.63 -5.23 -20.09
C MET A 486 -6.35 -5.64 -20.82
N ASN A 487 -5.62 -4.66 -21.34
CA ASN A 487 -4.33 -4.88 -21.99
C ASN A 487 -3.28 -5.22 -20.92
N LEU A 488 -3.29 -6.45 -20.40
CA LEU A 488 -2.38 -6.90 -19.34
C LEU A 488 -0.94 -7.23 -19.83
N GLY A 489 -0.51 -6.65 -20.96
CA GLY A 489 0.76 -7.01 -21.58
C GLY A 489 1.30 -5.96 -22.54
N SER A 490 2.05 -5.00 -22.00
CA SER A 490 3.01 -4.22 -22.79
C SER A 490 4.36 -4.07 -22.06
N LEU A 491 4.85 -5.13 -21.41
CA LEU A 491 6.24 -5.22 -20.92
C LEU A 491 6.74 -6.68 -20.87
N LEU A 492 6.76 -7.38 -22.02
CA LEU A 492 7.68 -8.50 -22.27
C LEU A 492 7.96 -8.59 -23.79
N PRO A 493 9.21 -8.77 -24.23
CA PRO A 493 9.52 -8.91 -25.65
C PRO A 493 9.08 -10.30 -26.15
N VAL A 494 8.19 -10.30 -27.14
CA VAL A 494 7.90 -11.47 -27.97
C VAL A 494 9.18 -11.87 -28.70
N ALA A 495 9.68 -13.07 -28.42
CA ALA A 495 10.74 -13.69 -29.19
C ALA A 495 10.33 -13.79 -30.67
N GLY A 496 11.25 -13.38 -31.55
CA GLY A 496 10.98 -13.08 -32.95
C GLY A 496 10.30 -14.18 -33.77
N GLY A 497 9.31 -13.75 -34.55
CA GLY A 497 8.81 -14.46 -35.72
C GLY A 497 8.63 -13.44 -36.84
N GLY A 498 9.52 -13.46 -37.82
CA GLY A 498 9.53 -12.51 -38.94
C GLY A 498 8.28 -12.63 -39.81
N ALA A 499 7.71 -11.49 -40.18
CA ALA A 499 6.81 -11.39 -41.32
C ALA A 499 7.20 -10.15 -42.14
N SER A 500 7.63 -10.43 -43.36
CA SER A 500 7.97 -9.50 -44.42
C SER A 500 6.79 -8.61 -44.82
N SER A 501 7.09 -7.33 -45.03
CA SER A 501 6.23 -6.32 -45.65
C SER A 501 5.91 -6.61 -47.12
N SER A 502 4.65 -6.43 -47.53
CA SER A 502 4.31 -5.84 -48.83
C SER A 502 2.90 -5.24 -48.84
N PHE A 503 2.82 -3.96 -49.20
CA PHE A 503 1.64 -3.16 -49.48
C PHE A 503 0.82 -3.66 -50.69
N GLY A 504 -0.49 -3.38 -50.72
CA GLY A 504 -1.16 -3.01 -51.98
C GLY A 504 -2.61 -3.49 -52.21
N ALA A 505 -3.56 -2.60 -51.92
CA ALA A 505 -4.73 -2.22 -52.72
C ALA A 505 -6.00 -3.13 -52.86
N VAL A 506 -7.11 -2.55 -52.39
CA VAL A 506 -8.45 -2.34 -53.02
C VAL A 506 -9.14 -3.50 -53.76
N GLY A 507 -10.37 -3.83 -53.34
CA GLY A 507 -11.39 -4.36 -54.27
C GLY A 507 -12.51 -5.22 -53.67
N LEU A 508 -13.72 -4.65 -53.67
CA LEU A 508 -15.06 -5.22 -53.51
C LEU A 508 -15.30 -6.67 -54.01
N GLY A 509 -16.18 -7.41 -53.32
CA GLY A 509 -17.09 -8.38 -53.96
C GLY A 509 -17.20 -9.78 -53.32
N SER A 510 -18.32 -10.04 -52.63
CA SER A 510 -18.91 -11.40 -52.51
C SER A 510 -19.43 -11.89 -53.88
N PRO A 511 -19.96 -13.13 -54.07
CA PRO A 511 -19.79 -14.40 -53.34
C PRO A 511 -19.55 -15.62 -54.30
N ALA A 512 -19.53 -16.81 -53.69
CA ALA A 512 -19.97 -18.12 -54.23
C ALA A 512 -18.94 -19.05 -54.90
N GLY A 513 -19.07 -20.35 -54.57
CA GLY A 513 -18.79 -21.43 -55.51
C GLY A 513 -17.75 -22.47 -55.08
N SER A 514 -18.20 -23.52 -54.40
CA SER A 514 -17.77 -24.90 -54.75
C SER A 514 -18.20 -25.18 -56.22
N PRO A 515 -17.65 -26.15 -56.99
CA PRO A 515 -17.18 -27.47 -56.54
C PRO A 515 -15.98 -28.03 -57.34
N GLY A 516 -15.59 -29.27 -57.02
CA GLY A 516 -15.24 -30.22 -58.07
C GLY A 516 -13.87 -30.89 -57.97
N THR A 517 -13.88 -32.11 -57.43
CA THR A 517 -13.32 -33.35 -58.04
C THR A 517 -11.88 -33.29 -58.55
N ALA A 518 -10.96 -34.19 -58.27
CA ALA A 518 -10.92 -35.55 -57.78
C ALA A 518 -9.43 -35.91 -57.95
N PHE A 519 -8.78 -36.68 -57.08
CA PHE A 519 -8.56 -38.07 -57.41
C PHE A 519 -8.07 -38.81 -56.16
N LEU A 520 -8.75 -39.92 -55.86
CA LEU A 520 -8.32 -40.95 -54.94
C LEU A 520 -7.02 -41.60 -55.42
N ARG A 521 -6.12 -41.92 -54.48
CA ARG A 521 -5.77 -43.33 -54.18
C ARG A 521 -4.92 -43.48 -52.91
N ARG A 522 -5.58 -44.07 -51.90
CA ARG A 522 -5.17 -45.20 -51.05
C ARG A 522 -3.68 -45.40 -50.69
N SER A 523 -3.45 -45.27 -49.38
CA SER A 523 -2.85 -46.26 -48.46
C SER A 523 -1.49 -46.88 -48.79
N ALA A 524 -0.51 -46.66 -47.91
CA ALA A 524 0.01 -47.70 -47.01
C ALA A 524 1.11 -47.14 -46.11
N SER A 525 1.00 -47.47 -44.83
CA SER A 525 2.07 -47.47 -43.84
C SER A 525 3.12 -48.54 -44.16
N SER A 526 4.41 -48.23 -44.04
CA SER A 526 5.42 -48.96 -43.24
C SER A 526 6.86 -48.73 -43.72
N ALA A 527 7.67 -48.20 -42.81
CA ALA A 527 9.05 -48.62 -42.51
C ALA A 527 10.18 -48.53 -43.58
N SER A 528 11.07 -47.55 -43.32
CA SER A 528 12.50 -47.75 -42.99
C SER A 528 13.59 -47.44 -44.04
N ILE A 529 14.71 -46.96 -43.48
CA ILE A 529 16.10 -46.88 -43.97
C ILE A 529 16.44 -45.64 -44.82
N THR A 530 17.52 -44.87 -44.62
CA THR A 530 18.47 -44.55 -43.54
C THR A 530 19.32 -43.41 -44.14
N ALA A 531 19.47 -42.28 -43.46
CA ALA A 531 20.65 -41.42 -43.60
C ALA A 531 20.74 -40.46 -42.41
N GLY A 532 21.64 -40.79 -41.47
CA GLY A 532 22.39 -39.80 -40.68
C GLY A 532 21.77 -39.29 -39.38
N LEU A 533 21.60 -40.18 -38.39
CA LEU A 533 21.48 -39.82 -36.97
C LEU A 533 22.86 -39.86 -36.29
N SER A 534 23.10 -38.84 -35.46
CA SER A 534 23.82 -38.85 -34.18
C SER A 534 25.18 -39.57 -34.10
N THR A 535 26.22 -38.87 -33.67
CA THR A 535 26.69 -38.85 -32.27
C THR A 535 28.11 -38.29 -32.20
N GLN A 536 28.34 -37.51 -31.13
CA GLN A 536 29.61 -37.33 -30.42
C GLN A 536 30.87 -37.12 -31.26
N PHE A 537 31.42 -35.90 -31.23
CA PHE A 537 32.86 -35.73 -31.38
C PHE A 537 33.51 -35.30 -30.09
N SER A 538 34.26 -36.27 -29.57
CA SER A 538 35.36 -36.20 -28.64
C SER A 538 36.43 -35.20 -29.11
N TYR A 539 36.96 -34.41 -28.19
CA TYR A 539 38.30 -33.83 -28.33
C TYR A 539 39.34 -34.91 -28.07
N SER A 540 40.11 -35.31 -29.07
CA SER A 540 41.53 -35.70 -28.96
C SER A 540 42.06 -36.27 -30.28
N ASN A 541 43.08 -35.63 -30.87
CA ASN A 541 44.36 -36.27 -31.25
C ASN A 541 45.24 -35.32 -32.08
N LEU A 542 46.06 -34.53 -31.39
CA LEU A 542 47.43 -34.23 -31.84
C LEU A 542 48.39 -34.82 -30.81
N ARG A 543 49.46 -35.42 -31.33
CA ARG A 543 50.33 -36.46 -30.75
C ARG A 543 50.92 -36.17 -29.35
N PRO A 544 51.29 -37.23 -28.60
CA PRO A 544 52.01 -37.12 -27.34
C PRO A 544 53.52 -36.96 -27.54
N SER A 545 54.11 -35.98 -26.87
CA SER A 545 55.44 -36.11 -26.28
C SER A 545 55.59 -35.16 -25.09
N LEU A 546 55.50 -35.76 -23.90
CA LEU A 546 56.12 -35.34 -22.62
C LEU A 546 55.71 -33.99 -22.02
N LEU A 547 54.81 -34.01 -21.02
CA LEU A 547 55.02 -33.56 -19.62
C LEU A 547 53.68 -33.45 -18.86
N SER A 548 53.75 -33.56 -17.53
CA SER A 548 52.76 -34.14 -16.62
C SER A 548 51.85 -33.16 -15.87
N SER A 549 50.64 -33.63 -15.56
CA SER A 549 49.85 -33.45 -14.30
C SER A 549 49.57 -32.04 -13.75
N SER A 550 48.35 -31.49 -13.97
CA SER A 550 47.63 -30.56 -13.03
C SER A 550 46.33 -29.88 -13.57
N PHE A 551 45.28 -30.61 -14.01
CA PHE A 551 44.05 -29.95 -14.53
C PHE A 551 42.69 -30.57 -14.12
N SER A 552 42.58 -31.21 -12.96
CA SER A 552 41.30 -31.83 -12.51
C SER A 552 40.48 -31.01 -11.50
N SER A 553 40.95 -29.84 -11.05
CA SER A 553 40.31 -29.10 -9.94
C SER A 553 39.38 -27.96 -10.38
N SER A 554 39.35 -27.58 -11.67
CA SER A 554 38.67 -26.36 -12.13
C SER A 554 37.20 -26.54 -12.49
N THR A 555 36.76 -27.75 -12.85
CA THR A 555 35.40 -28.01 -13.33
C THR A 555 34.38 -28.12 -12.20
N SER A 556 34.78 -28.60 -11.01
CA SER A 556 33.92 -28.66 -9.82
C SER A 556 33.65 -27.29 -9.22
N ILE A 557 34.60 -26.36 -9.33
CA ILE A 557 34.48 -24.98 -8.83
C ILE A 557 33.43 -24.20 -9.64
N ILE A 558 33.43 -24.37 -10.97
CA ILE A 558 32.46 -23.69 -11.85
C ILE A 558 31.03 -24.20 -11.58
N GLN A 559 30.85 -25.50 -11.34
CA GLN A 559 29.54 -26.07 -11.00
C GLN A 559 29.05 -25.63 -9.61
N GLN A 560 29.93 -25.49 -8.62
CA GLN A 560 29.59 -24.93 -7.31
C GLN A 560 29.24 -23.44 -7.37
N GLN A 561 30.02 -22.63 -8.10
CA GLN A 561 29.73 -21.19 -8.27
C GLN A 561 28.43 -20.93 -9.05
N GLN A 562 28.06 -21.80 -10.00
CA GLN A 562 26.82 -21.66 -10.76
C GLN A 562 25.58 -21.92 -9.88
N GLN A 563 25.68 -22.82 -8.89
CA GLN A 563 24.57 -23.23 -8.02
C GLN A 563 24.31 -22.23 -6.86
N GLU A 564 25.30 -21.42 -6.49
CA GLU A 564 25.19 -20.42 -5.42
C GLU A 564 24.35 -19.17 -5.82
N LEU A 565 24.11 -18.96 -7.11
CA LEU A 565 23.42 -17.77 -7.66
C LEU A 565 21.92 -17.93 -7.91
N ASP A 566 21.36 -19.13 -7.69
CA ASP A 566 20.01 -19.47 -8.16
C ASP A 566 18.90 -18.62 -7.51
N ILE A 567 19.15 -18.01 -6.33
CA ILE A 567 18.14 -17.20 -5.62
C ILE A 567 18.44 -15.70 -5.68
N LEU A 568 19.71 -15.29 -5.58
CA LEU A 568 20.11 -13.89 -5.43
C LEU A 568 19.70 -13.03 -6.63
N LEU A 569 19.99 -13.47 -7.86
CA LEU A 569 19.72 -12.67 -9.06
C LEU A 569 18.22 -12.55 -9.37
N PRO A 570 17.41 -13.64 -9.33
CA PRO A 570 15.96 -13.51 -9.49
C PRO A 570 15.32 -12.65 -8.39
N ALA A 571 15.77 -12.79 -7.14
CA ALA A 571 15.27 -11.97 -6.03
C ALA A 571 15.64 -10.49 -6.23
N LEU A 572 16.87 -10.18 -6.64
CA LEU A 572 17.30 -8.81 -6.90
C LEU A 572 16.55 -8.19 -8.08
N ALA A 573 16.32 -8.95 -9.15
CA ALA A 573 15.53 -8.49 -10.29
C ALA A 573 14.10 -8.12 -9.86
N ARG A 574 13.49 -8.95 -9.00
CA ARG A 574 12.18 -8.64 -8.42
C ARG A 574 12.24 -7.44 -7.48
N PHE A 575 13.27 -7.31 -6.65
CA PHE A 575 13.42 -6.21 -5.71
C PHE A 575 13.56 -4.85 -6.42
N VAL A 576 14.37 -4.81 -7.49
CA VAL A 576 14.54 -3.62 -8.34
C VAL A 576 13.27 -3.26 -9.11
N SER A 577 12.43 -4.25 -9.44
CA SER A 577 11.16 -3.98 -10.15
C SER A 577 10.14 -3.16 -9.36
N PHE A 578 10.29 -3.06 -8.03
CA PHE A 578 9.48 -2.15 -7.22
C PHE A 578 10.04 -0.73 -7.28
N ARG A 579 9.24 0.20 -7.79
CA ARG A 579 9.51 1.65 -7.74
C ARG A 579 9.27 2.19 -6.33
N THR A 580 10.29 2.05 -5.48
CA THR A 580 10.24 2.39 -4.05
C THR A 580 10.77 3.80 -3.77
N VAL A 581 10.27 4.80 -4.50
CA VAL A 581 10.73 6.18 -4.36
C VAL A 581 10.07 6.84 -3.14
N SER A 582 10.77 6.93 -2.01
CA SER A 582 10.23 7.44 -0.73
C SER A 582 9.88 8.93 -0.76
N SER A 583 10.49 9.71 -1.65
CA SER A 583 10.14 11.13 -1.87
C SER A 583 8.84 11.34 -2.65
N ASP A 584 8.31 10.30 -3.31
CA ASP A 584 7.09 10.37 -4.13
C ASP A 584 5.94 9.66 -3.42
N GLU A 585 4.92 10.42 -3.00
CA GLU A 585 3.73 9.87 -2.33
C GLU A 585 2.94 8.90 -3.22
N GLY A 586 3.05 9.03 -4.54
CA GLY A 586 2.47 8.11 -5.52
C GLY A 586 3.09 6.70 -5.46
N CYS A 587 4.34 6.60 -5.01
CA CYS A 587 5.09 5.35 -4.91
C CYS A 587 4.95 4.66 -3.54
N ARG A 588 4.21 5.23 -2.57
CA ARG A 588 4.02 4.65 -1.22
C ARG A 588 3.44 3.24 -1.25
N GLU A 589 2.43 3.01 -2.07
CA GLU A 589 1.79 1.69 -2.12
C GLU A 589 2.75 0.64 -2.68
N GLU A 590 3.50 0.98 -3.72
CA GLU A 590 4.52 0.09 -4.28
C GLU A 590 5.68 -0.17 -3.30
N SER A 591 6.05 0.84 -2.50
CA SER A 591 7.01 0.72 -1.40
C SER A 591 6.51 -0.22 -0.30
N ARG A 592 5.22 -0.15 0.05
CA ARG A 592 4.59 -1.06 1.02
C ARG A 592 4.53 -2.49 0.47
N GLN A 593 4.14 -2.67 -0.80
CA GLN A 593 4.15 -3.98 -1.46
C GLN A 593 5.56 -4.58 -1.51
N CYS A 594 6.57 -3.75 -1.73
CA CYS A 594 7.97 -4.15 -1.68
C CYS A 594 8.37 -4.67 -0.28
N ALA A 595 7.97 -3.98 0.80
CA ALA A 595 8.22 -4.42 2.17
C ALA A 595 7.55 -5.78 2.48
N HIS A 596 6.28 -5.96 2.09
CA HIS A 596 5.57 -7.23 2.21
C HIS A 596 6.24 -8.36 1.41
N TRP A 597 6.67 -8.07 0.18
CA TRP A 597 7.42 -9.01 -0.64
C TRP A 597 8.76 -9.38 0.00
N LEU A 598 9.51 -8.40 0.50
CA LEU A 598 10.81 -8.61 1.15
C LEU A 598 10.65 -9.46 2.41
N LYS A 599 9.64 -9.18 3.24
CA LYS A 599 9.26 -10.01 4.39
C LYS A 599 9.00 -11.47 3.95
N GLY A 600 8.17 -11.66 2.93
CA GLY A 600 7.86 -13.00 2.39
C GLY A 600 9.11 -13.72 1.85
N CYS A 601 9.96 -13.00 1.13
CA CYS A 601 11.23 -13.49 0.60
C CYS A 601 12.17 -13.96 1.73
N LEU A 602 12.36 -13.14 2.76
CA LEU A 602 13.18 -13.49 3.93
C LEU A 602 12.60 -14.66 4.73
N THR A 603 11.27 -14.77 4.82
CA THR A 603 10.59 -15.91 5.45
C THR A 603 10.87 -17.20 4.69
N GLN A 604 10.81 -17.18 3.35
CA GLN A 604 11.16 -18.33 2.50
C GLN A 604 12.63 -18.73 2.64
N MET A 605 13.52 -17.77 2.96
CA MET A 605 14.92 -18.02 3.27
C MET A 605 15.15 -18.60 4.67
N GLY A 606 14.10 -18.73 5.51
CA GLY A 606 14.18 -19.34 6.84
C GLY A 606 14.27 -18.35 8.01
N ALA A 607 14.02 -17.06 7.79
CA ALA A 607 13.97 -16.07 8.87
C ALA A 607 12.59 -16.03 9.55
N GLU A 608 12.57 -15.69 10.84
CA GLU A 608 11.39 -15.19 11.55
C GLU A 608 11.19 -13.72 11.15
N THR A 609 10.03 -13.33 10.63
CA THR A 609 9.84 -11.99 10.04
C THR A 609 8.59 -11.28 10.55
N MET A 610 8.63 -9.95 10.53
CA MET A 610 7.48 -9.07 10.76
C MET A 610 7.69 -7.69 10.13
N LEU A 611 6.60 -6.99 9.85
CA LEU A 611 6.66 -5.55 9.59
C LEU A 611 6.58 -4.74 10.89
N VAL A 612 7.45 -3.75 11.02
CA VAL A 612 7.41 -2.76 12.09
C VAL A 612 6.79 -1.48 11.52
N PRO A 613 5.71 -0.94 12.12
CA PRO A 613 5.11 0.29 11.63
C PRO A 613 6.10 1.46 11.67
N GLY A 614 6.24 2.18 10.56
CA GLY A 614 7.05 3.39 10.47
C GLY A 614 6.40 4.58 11.18
N ALA A 615 6.90 5.79 10.89
CA ALA A 615 6.14 7.00 11.20
C ALA A 615 4.79 6.99 10.45
N LYS A 616 3.85 7.76 10.96
CA LYS A 616 2.51 7.87 10.35
C LYS A 616 2.60 8.35 8.90
N GLY A 617 1.92 7.64 8.00
CA GLY A 617 1.96 7.93 6.55
C GLY A 617 3.30 7.63 5.88
N ARG A 618 4.21 6.94 6.57
CA ARG A 618 5.53 6.52 6.07
C ARG A 618 5.60 5.01 5.89
N ASN A 619 6.61 4.60 5.13
CA ASN A 619 6.89 3.21 4.82
C ASN A 619 7.22 2.38 6.08
N PRO A 620 6.77 1.12 6.17
CA PRO A 620 7.12 0.24 7.29
C PRO A 620 8.58 -0.23 7.21
N LEU A 621 9.11 -0.75 8.31
CA LEU A 621 10.40 -1.43 8.33
C LEU A 621 10.17 -2.94 8.27
N VAL A 622 11.07 -3.65 7.59
CA VAL A 622 11.11 -5.12 7.60
C VAL A 622 12.10 -5.57 8.67
N LEU A 623 11.60 -6.29 9.68
CA LEU A 623 12.43 -6.93 10.69
C LEU A 623 12.45 -8.43 10.44
N ALA A 624 13.64 -9.00 10.26
CA ALA A 624 13.83 -10.44 10.04
C ALA A 624 14.95 -10.98 10.92
N THR A 625 14.77 -12.15 11.53
CA THR A 625 15.79 -12.83 12.34
C THR A 625 16.05 -14.22 11.79
N PHE A 626 17.26 -14.47 11.30
CA PHE A 626 17.78 -15.81 11.08
C PHE A 626 18.31 -16.34 12.42
N ARG A 627 17.65 -17.35 12.98
CA ARG A 627 18.03 -17.94 14.26
C ARG A 627 19.24 -18.84 14.11
N ALA A 628 20.19 -18.70 15.02
CA ALA A 628 21.34 -19.60 15.09
C ALA A 628 20.88 -21.06 15.24
N ASN A 629 21.55 -21.97 14.54
CA ASN A 629 21.33 -23.40 14.69
C ASN A 629 21.52 -23.84 16.16
N ALA A 630 20.75 -24.83 16.60
CA ALA A 630 20.91 -25.40 17.93
C ALA A 630 22.24 -26.18 18.00
N THR A 631 23.12 -25.83 18.94
CA THR A 631 24.34 -26.60 19.21
C THR A 631 24.08 -27.55 20.38
N GLU A 632 24.33 -28.86 20.17
CA GLU A 632 24.07 -29.93 21.17
C GLU A 632 24.78 -29.72 22.53
N SER A 633 25.76 -28.83 22.57
CA SER A 633 26.62 -28.53 23.72
C SER A 633 26.18 -27.33 24.57
N GLN A 634 25.37 -26.39 24.06
CA GLN A 634 24.98 -25.18 24.82
C GLN A 634 23.64 -25.32 25.56
N ASP A 635 22.67 -26.07 25.03
CA ASP A 635 21.31 -26.17 25.61
C ASP A 635 21.23 -27.04 26.88
N LYS A 636 22.32 -27.75 27.25
CA LYS A 636 22.36 -28.64 28.43
C LYS A 636 22.96 -27.99 29.69
N VAL A 637 23.48 -26.77 29.60
CA VAL A 637 24.10 -26.10 30.76
C VAL A 637 23.08 -25.17 31.42
N LYS A 638 22.71 -25.47 32.66
CA LYS A 638 21.93 -24.56 33.52
C LYS A 638 22.71 -23.25 33.70
N GLY A 639 22.27 -22.18 33.02
CA GLY A 639 22.94 -20.88 32.96
C GLY A 639 23.40 -20.46 31.56
N ALA A 640 22.75 -20.96 30.49
CA ALA A 640 23.10 -20.68 29.10
C ALA A 640 23.32 -19.18 28.84
N ARG A 641 24.54 -18.83 28.40
CA ARG A 641 24.89 -17.50 27.91
C ARG A 641 23.96 -17.15 26.74
N ARG A 642 23.41 -15.92 26.71
CA ARG A 642 22.60 -15.42 25.59
C ARG A 642 23.37 -15.62 24.28
N LYS A 643 22.72 -16.16 23.24
CA LYS A 643 23.31 -16.25 21.91
C LYS A 643 23.60 -14.84 21.38
N LYS A 644 24.80 -14.64 20.83
CA LYS A 644 25.19 -13.35 20.24
C LYS A 644 24.28 -13.02 19.05
N ARG A 645 24.08 -11.73 18.77
CA ARG A 645 23.28 -11.25 17.65
C ARG A 645 24.04 -10.20 16.85
N CYS A 646 24.11 -10.39 15.54
CA CYS A 646 24.61 -9.41 14.59
C CYS A 646 23.40 -8.75 13.91
N LEU A 647 23.28 -7.42 14.01
CA LEU A 647 22.25 -6.68 13.30
C LEU A 647 22.81 -6.16 11.98
N PHE A 648 22.17 -6.48 10.86
CA PHE A 648 22.37 -5.80 9.60
C PHE A 648 21.34 -4.69 9.43
N TYR A 649 21.81 -3.48 9.12
CA TYR A 649 20.95 -2.38 8.70
C TYR A 649 21.05 -2.18 7.18
N GLY A 650 19.89 -1.99 6.53
CA GLY A 650 19.79 -1.60 5.13
C GLY A 650 18.51 -0.79 4.86
N HIS A 651 18.30 -0.40 3.61
CA HIS A 651 17.05 0.24 3.19
C HIS A 651 16.59 -0.27 1.82
N TYR A 652 15.29 -0.14 1.57
CA TYR A 652 14.66 -0.58 0.32
C TYR A 652 14.12 0.56 -0.53
N ASP A 653 14.00 1.76 0.02
CA ASP A 653 13.67 2.94 -0.76
C ASP A 653 14.86 3.43 -1.60
N VAL A 654 14.56 4.18 -2.66
CA VAL A 654 15.53 4.63 -3.66
C VAL A 654 15.22 6.05 -4.13
N VAL A 655 16.22 6.77 -4.66
CA VAL A 655 16.00 8.06 -5.34
C VAL A 655 15.26 7.89 -6.68
N ASP A 656 14.45 8.89 -7.05
CA ASP A 656 13.82 8.97 -8.38
C ASP A 656 14.84 9.06 -9.53
N ASP A 657 14.45 8.64 -10.74
CA ASP A 657 15.25 8.82 -11.94
C ASP A 657 14.67 9.96 -12.79
N HIS A 658 15.23 11.17 -12.66
CA HIS A 658 14.76 12.37 -13.37
C HIS A 658 15.07 12.39 -14.88
N SER A 659 15.36 11.23 -15.50
CA SER A 659 15.80 11.13 -16.89
C SER A 659 14.68 11.31 -17.94
N GLY A 660 13.43 11.56 -17.54
CA GLY A 660 12.27 11.66 -18.44
C GLY A 660 11.43 12.95 -18.41
N ALA A 661 11.77 13.95 -17.59
CA ALA A 661 10.89 15.11 -17.35
C ALA A 661 11.48 16.46 -17.82
N GLU A 662 11.91 16.56 -19.08
CA GLU A 662 11.97 17.86 -19.76
C GLU A 662 10.92 17.88 -20.87
N GLY A 663 9.67 18.23 -20.51
CA GLY A 663 8.61 18.39 -21.51
C GLY A 663 7.15 18.26 -21.04
N ALA A 664 6.75 18.73 -19.85
CA ALA A 664 5.35 19.01 -19.55
C ALA A 664 5.26 20.00 -18.38
N GLY A 665 4.48 21.06 -18.56
CA GLY A 665 4.54 22.28 -17.74
C GLY A 665 3.81 22.25 -16.40
N ASN A 666 4.06 23.32 -15.65
CA ASN A 666 3.24 23.94 -14.60
C ASN A 666 2.49 23.00 -13.64
N HIS A 667 3.10 22.74 -12.48
CA HIS A 667 2.31 22.47 -11.28
C HIS A 667 1.72 23.78 -10.75
N GLN A 668 0.46 24.02 -11.09
CA GLN A 668 -0.41 24.95 -10.36
C GLN A 668 -0.80 24.29 -9.04
N HIS A 669 -0.35 24.86 -7.92
CA HIS A 669 -1.00 24.68 -6.63
C HIS A 669 -2.30 25.50 -6.63
N GLU A 670 -3.43 24.85 -6.88
CA GLU A 670 -4.75 25.43 -6.57
C GLU A 670 -5.05 25.19 -5.09
N HIS A 671 -4.80 26.21 -4.26
CA HIS A 671 -5.49 26.35 -2.98
C HIS A 671 -6.75 27.19 -3.22
N GLY A 672 -7.91 26.54 -3.20
CA GLY A 672 -9.21 27.20 -3.17
C GLY A 672 -9.62 27.52 -1.73
N HIS A 673 -9.74 28.82 -1.42
CA HIS A 673 -10.62 29.29 -0.34
C HIS A 673 -11.25 30.64 -0.72
N GLY A 674 -12.58 30.69 -0.67
CA GLY A 674 -13.37 31.89 -0.39
C GLY A 674 -13.93 32.65 -1.60
N GLN A 675 -15.11 32.25 -2.10
CA GLN A 675 -15.98 33.18 -2.83
C GLN A 675 -16.70 34.12 -1.84
N GLY A 676 -16.51 35.43 -2.05
CA GLY A 676 -17.36 36.50 -1.55
C GLY A 676 -17.83 37.35 -2.74
N GLN A 677 -19.15 37.54 -2.83
CA GLN A 677 -19.92 38.16 -3.90
C GLN A 677 -19.54 39.63 -4.20
N GLY A 678 -19.75 40.10 -5.44
CA GLY A 678 -19.74 41.53 -5.78
C GLY A 678 -19.92 41.86 -7.27
N GLN A 679 -21.02 42.52 -7.59
CA GLN A 679 -21.56 42.85 -8.91
C GLN A 679 -20.79 43.93 -9.71
N GLY A 680 -20.95 43.92 -11.05
CA GLY A 680 -21.51 45.06 -11.78
C GLY A 680 -20.64 45.91 -12.72
N HIS A 681 -21.09 45.96 -14.00
CA HIS A 681 -21.01 47.08 -14.98
C HIS A 681 -19.61 47.43 -15.58
N ASP A 682 -19.43 47.84 -16.84
CA ASP A 682 -20.32 48.18 -17.95
C ASP A 682 -19.55 48.28 -19.29
N GLY A 683 -20.30 48.21 -20.39
CA GLY A 683 -20.14 48.87 -21.70
C GLY A 683 -18.78 48.92 -22.41
N LEU A 684 -18.55 48.18 -23.52
CA LEU A 684 -18.90 48.52 -24.91
C LEU A 684 -18.47 49.90 -25.43
N LEU A 685 -17.65 49.91 -26.49
CA LEU A 685 -17.82 50.60 -27.80
C LEU A 685 -16.58 50.26 -28.68
N ARG A 686 -16.70 49.44 -29.75
CA ARG A 686 -16.94 49.81 -31.18
C ARG A 686 -16.04 50.97 -31.65
N ASN A 687 -15.36 50.95 -32.81
CA ASN A 687 -15.55 50.19 -34.04
C ASN A 687 -14.40 50.46 -35.04
N SER A 688 -14.23 49.51 -35.99
CA SER A 688 -13.90 49.67 -37.44
C SER A 688 -12.56 50.30 -37.87
N ARG A 689 -11.65 49.53 -38.52
CA ARG A 689 -11.54 49.26 -40.00
C ARG A 689 -11.17 50.52 -40.80
N SER A 690 -10.27 50.56 -41.79
CA SER A 690 -9.59 49.56 -42.63
C SER A 690 -8.71 50.29 -43.68
N GLY A 691 -7.58 49.67 -44.06
CA GLY A 691 -6.94 49.72 -45.41
C GLY A 691 -6.28 51.04 -45.86
N ALA A 692 -5.27 51.08 -46.74
CA ALA A 692 -4.46 50.08 -47.43
C ALA A 692 -3.29 50.79 -48.15
N SER A 693 -2.17 50.07 -48.34
CA SER A 693 -1.09 50.22 -49.37
C SER A 693 -0.31 51.56 -49.45
N THR A 694 1.02 51.60 -49.58
CA THR A 694 1.81 51.11 -50.74
C THR A 694 3.33 51.19 -50.45
N LEU A 695 4.09 50.18 -50.93
CA LEU A 695 5.53 50.08 -51.36
C LEU A 695 6.46 51.29 -51.09
N GLY A 696 7.74 51.22 -50.69
CA GLY A 696 8.76 50.18 -50.53
C GLY A 696 10.16 50.84 -50.46
N ALA A 697 11.18 50.07 -50.03
CA ALA A 697 12.65 50.30 -50.08
C ALA A 697 13.42 50.79 -48.80
N HIS A 698 14.44 49.98 -48.47
CA HIS A 698 15.43 49.92 -47.35
C HIS A 698 16.50 51.06 -47.33
N PRO A 699 17.50 51.16 -46.38
CA PRO A 699 18.07 50.14 -45.45
C PRO A 699 18.57 50.56 -44.02
N ASN A 700 19.01 49.52 -43.26
CA ASN A 700 19.94 49.45 -42.10
C ASN A 700 19.50 50.05 -40.74
N GLY A 701 19.63 49.40 -39.57
CA GLY A 701 20.24 48.15 -39.13
C GLY A 701 20.87 48.32 -37.73
N SER A 702 20.44 47.55 -36.71
CA SER A 702 21.11 47.39 -35.39
C SER A 702 20.73 46.02 -34.77
N PRO A 703 21.58 45.43 -33.88
CA PRO A 703 21.86 43.99 -33.87
C PRO A 703 21.07 43.21 -32.81
N THR A 704 20.72 41.96 -33.15
CA THR A 704 20.25 40.91 -32.23
C THR A 704 21.42 39.98 -31.87
N SER A 705 21.58 39.69 -30.59
CA SER A 705 22.49 38.65 -30.07
C SER A 705 21.84 37.25 -30.17
N PRO A 706 22.61 36.18 -30.43
CA PRO A 706 22.08 34.88 -30.81
C PRO A 706 21.70 34.01 -29.61
N ALA A 707 20.62 33.24 -29.78
CA ALA A 707 20.23 32.15 -28.91
C ALA A 707 21.31 31.05 -28.89
N SER A 708 21.58 30.51 -27.71
CA SER A 708 22.49 29.36 -27.51
C SER A 708 21.95 28.11 -28.21
N PRO A 709 22.79 27.30 -28.87
CA PRO A 709 22.36 26.06 -29.51
C PRO A 709 22.04 24.98 -28.44
N PRO A 710 21.11 24.06 -28.72
CA PRO A 710 20.81 22.94 -27.85
C PRO A 710 22.04 22.03 -27.69
N THR A 711 22.32 21.62 -26.45
CA THR A 711 23.36 20.66 -26.12
C THR A 711 23.08 19.33 -26.84
N PRO A 712 24.05 18.75 -27.58
CA PRO A 712 23.84 17.46 -28.22
C PRO A 712 23.78 16.36 -27.15
N THR A 713 22.66 15.63 -27.11
CA THR A 713 22.54 14.38 -26.36
C THR A 713 23.52 13.37 -26.94
N ASN A 714 24.42 12.84 -26.11
CA ASN A 714 25.38 11.81 -26.51
C ASN A 714 24.64 10.46 -26.67
N PRO A 715 24.59 9.81 -27.86
CA PRO A 715 23.77 8.61 -28.08
C PRO A 715 24.40 7.28 -27.63
N SER A 716 25.48 7.28 -26.85
CA SER A 716 26.36 6.09 -26.76
C SER A 716 26.22 5.18 -25.52
N THR A 717 25.27 5.42 -24.62
CA THR A 717 24.84 4.42 -23.63
C THR A 717 23.36 4.13 -23.82
N PRO A 718 22.95 2.88 -24.18
CA PRO A 718 21.56 2.48 -24.08
C PRO A 718 21.13 2.72 -22.62
N SER A 719 20.18 3.65 -22.44
CA SER A 719 19.49 3.84 -21.16
C SER A 719 18.77 2.53 -20.85
N SER A 720 19.25 1.79 -19.85
CA SER A 720 18.49 0.67 -19.29
C SER A 720 17.34 1.25 -18.49
N GLU A 721 16.13 0.76 -18.71
CA GLU A 721 14.97 1.10 -17.88
C GLU A 721 15.32 0.90 -16.39
N PRO A 722 15.24 1.94 -15.54
CA PRO A 722 15.77 1.91 -14.17
C PRO A 722 15.13 0.83 -13.30
N TRP A 723 13.91 0.43 -13.62
CA TRP A 723 13.12 -0.56 -12.86
C TRP A 723 13.27 -1.99 -13.40
N ILE A 724 14.12 -2.23 -14.41
CA ILE A 724 14.36 -3.55 -14.98
C ILE A 724 15.85 -3.90 -14.80
N LEU A 725 16.13 -4.86 -13.91
CA LEU A 725 17.49 -5.30 -13.68
C LEU A 725 18.08 -5.95 -14.94
N THR A 726 19.13 -5.35 -15.49
CA THR A 726 19.75 -5.79 -16.74
C THR A 726 21.23 -6.05 -16.57
N GLY A 727 21.70 -7.26 -16.94
CA GLY A 727 23.11 -7.59 -16.95
C GLY A 727 23.83 -7.07 -18.19
N ARG A 728 24.90 -6.28 -18.04
CA ARG A 728 25.76 -5.82 -19.14
C ARG A 728 27.20 -5.64 -18.67
N ASP A 729 28.17 -6.16 -19.43
CA ASP A 729 29.61 -6.00 -19.17
C ASP A 729 30.06 -6.35 -17.75
N SER A 730 29.48 -7.42 -17.18
CA SER A 730 29.70 -7.86 -15.77
C SER A 730 29.10 -6.94 -14.69
N TYR A 731 28.29 -5.97 -15.08
CA TYR A 731 27.50 -5.13 -14.18
C TYR A 731 26.02 -5.52 -14.26
N LEU A 732 25.33 -5.30 -13.15
CA LEU A 732 23.87 -5.34 -13.06
C LEU A 732 23.39 -3.91 -12.98
N TYR A 733 22.67 -3.45 -14.00
CA TYR A 733 22.09 -2.11 -14.08
C TYR A 733 20.66 -2.12 -13.54
N GLY A 734 20.33 -1.13 -12.72
CA GLY A 734 19.00 -0.95 -12.13
C GLY A 734 19.04 0.01 -10.95
N ARG A 735 17.98 0.80 -10.75
CA ARG A 735 17.85 1.72 -9.61
C ARG A 735 17.76 0.92 -8.32
N GLY A 736 18.63 1.27 -7.38
CA GLY A 736 18.84 0.59 -6.11
C GLY A 736 19.64 -0.71 -6.18
N ALA A 737 20.23 -1.06 -7.33
CA ALA A 737 21.08 -2.23 -7.44
C ALA A 737 22.31 -2.13 -6.52
N SER A 738 22.91 -0.94 -6.40
CA SER A 738 24.01 -0.68 -5.46
C SER A 738 23.49 -0.02 -4.18
N ASP A 739 22.42 0.78 -4.27
CA ASP A 739 21.91 1.62 -3.18
C ASP A 739 20.41 1.41 -2.90
N ASN A 740 19.98 0.44 -2.09
CA ASN A 740 20.75 -0.49 -1.26
C ASN A 740 20.21 -1.94 -1.33
N LYS A 741 19.42 -2.24 -2.37
CA LYS A 741 18.69 -3.52 -2.54
C LYS A 741 19.64 -4.70 -2.75
N GLY A 742 20.71 -4.51 -3.53
CA GLY A 742 21.73 -5.53 -3.78
C GLY A 742 22.45 -5.96 -2.50
N PRO A 743 23.13 -5.04 -1.80
CA PRO A 743 23.79 -5.34 -0.53
C PRO A 743 22.87 -5.98 0.52
N THR A 744 21.63 -5.49 0.66
CA THR A 744 20.63 -6.06 1.57
C THR A 744 20.36 -7.55 1.28
N LEU A 745 20.14 -7.91 0.01
CA LEU A 745 19.93 -9.31 -0.37
C LEU A 745 21.19 -10.15 -0.25
N ALA A 746 22.38 -9.59 -0.49
CA ALA A 746 23.64 -10.31 -0.31
C ALA A 746 23.82 -10.78 1.13
N VAL A 747 23.51 -9.92 2.11
CA VAL A 747 23.56 -10.27 3.54
C VAL A 747 22.51 -11.32 3.90
N ALA A 748 21.27 -11.15 3.44
CA ALA A 748 20.21 -12.14 3.64
C ALA A 748 20.60 -13.52 3.11
N CYS A 749 21.17 -13.57 1.90
CA CYS A 749 21.61 -14.83 1.28
C CYS A 749 22.80 -15.45 2.02
N ALA A 750 23.73 -14.66 2.56
CA ALA A 750 24.83 -15.18 3.37
C ALA A 750 24.30 -15.85 4.66
N ALA A 751 23.37 -15.21 5.36
CA ALA A 751 22.75 -15.77 6.56
C ALA A 751 21.94 -17.04 6.25
N ALA A 752 21.12 -17.01 5.20
CA ALA A 752 20.32 -18.15 4.75
C ALA A 752 21.18 -19.36 4.35
N GLU A 753 22.32 -19.11 3.68
CA GLU A 753 23.26 -20.16 3.29
C GLU A 753 23.88 -20.84 4.53
N LEU A 754 24.34 -20.06 5.51
CA LEU A 754 24.87 -20.61 6.76
C LEU A 754 23.81 -21.39 7.53
N LEU A 755 22.58 -20.87 7.58
CA LEU A 755 21.45 -21.53 8.22
C LEU A 755 21.16 -22.89 7.57
N ALA A 756 21.11 -22.94 6.24
CA ALA A 756 20.87 -24.16 5.46
C ALA A 756 22.00 -25.19 5.62
N LYS A 757 23.25 -24.73 5.75
CA LYS A 757 24.43 -25.56 6.03
C LYS A 757 24.55 -26.00 7.49
N ARG A 758 23.64 -25.56 8.37
CA ARG A 758 23.71 -25.73 9.83
C ARG A 758 24.99 -25.17 10.46
N ALA A 759 25.52 -24.10 9.87
CA ALA A 759 26.77 -23.44 10.27
C ALA A 759 26.53 -22.05 10.87
N LEU A 760 25.27 -21.63 11.04
CA LEU A 760 24.94 -20.34 11.62
C LEU A 760 24.96 -20.43 13.15
N GLU A 761 26.02 -19.94 13.79
CA GLU A 761 26.22 -20.05 15.25
C GLU A 761 25.69 -18.85 16.05
N MET A 762 25.26 -17.78 15.39
CA MET A 762 24.71 -16.58 16.01
C MET A 762 23.44 -16.11 15.30
N ASP A 763 22.59 -15.35 15.99
CA ASP A 763 21.41 -14.78 15.34
C ASP A 763 21.84 -13.64 14.40
N VAL A 764 21.24 -13.58 13.22
CA VAL A 764 21.40 -12.46 12.28
C VAL A 764 20.07 -11.74 12.16
N VAL A 765 20.03 -10.48 12.59
CA VAL A 765 18.85 -9.63 12.59
C VAL A 765 18.97 -8.65 11.43
N LEU A 766 18.08 -8.69 10.45
CA LEU A 766 17.98 -7.67 9.41
C LEU A 766 16.93 -6.65 9.83
N LEU A 767 17.32 -5.38 9.86
CA LEU A 767 16.44 -4.23 10.01
C LEU A 767 16.53 -3.40 8.72
N VAL A 768 15.50 -3.48 7.88
CA VAL A 768 15.48 -2.83 6.57
C VAL A 768 14.39 -1.76 6.54
N GLU A 769 14.76 -0.48 6.40
CA GLU A 769 13.79 0.63 6.35
C GLU A 769 13.41 1.07 4.93
N GLY A 770 12.45 1.97 4.81
CA GLY A 770 11.97 2.50 3.52
C GLY A 770 11.89 4.03 3.45
N GLU A 771 12.69 4.74 4.26
CA GLU A 771 12.72 6.21 4.30
C GLU A 771 14.15 6.78 4.37
N GLU A 772 15.19 6.00 4.07
CA GLU A 772 16.60 6.45 4.20
C GLU A 772 16.88 7.65 3.30
N GLU A 773 16.38 7.61 2.06
CA GLU A 773 16.61 8.61 1.01
C GLU A 773 15.91 9.95 1.29
N VAL A 774 15.03 9.96 2.29
CA VAL A 774 14.34 11.15 2.81
C VAL A 774 14.70 11.43 4.27
N GLY A 775 15.80 10.85 4.76
CA GLY A 775 16.40 11.15 6.06
C GLY A 775 15.93 10.26 7.21
N SER A 776 15.56 9.00 6.93
CA SER A 776 15.17 7.97 7.92
C SER A 776 14.07 8.44 8.88
N VAL A 777 13.04 9.12 8.34
CA VAL A 777 12.00 9.76 9.15
C VAL A 777 11.22 8.71 9.96
N GLY A 778 11.32 8.78 11.29
CA GLY A 778 10.63 7.88 12.21
C GLY A 778 11.38 6.60 12.56
N LEU A 779 12.61 6.41 12.05
CA LEU A 779 13.44 5.23 12.36
C LEU A 779 13.67 5.10 13.87
N GLU A 780 14.01 6.20 14.55
CA GLU A 780 14.34 6.21 15.98
C GLU A 780 13.17 5.68 16.83
N GLU A 781 11.95 6.19 16.59
CA GLU A 781 10.74 5.77 17.28
C GLU A 781 10.35 4.33 16.94
N ALA A 782 10.53 3.91 15.68
CA ALA A 782 10.26 2.54 15.26
C ALA A 782 11.19 1.54 15.96
N VAL A 783 12.50 1.83 16.02
CA VAL A 783 13.50 1.00 16.71
C VAL A 783 13.20 0.91 18.20
N ARG A 784 12.86 2.03 18.86
CA ARG A 784 12.46 2.04 20.27
C ARG A 784 11.22 1.19 20.54
N ARG A 785 10.21 1.28 19.67
CA ARG A 785 8.96 0.51 19.78
C ARG A 785 9.19 -0.98 19.58
N ALA A 786 10.08 -1.34 18.65
CA ALA A 786 10.42 -2.73 18.31
C ALA A 786 11.59 -3.30 19.13
N ARG A 787 12.05 -2.60 20.18
CA ARG A 787 13.26 -3.01 20.93
C ARG A 787 13.16 -4.41 21.52
N GLY A 788 11.96 -4.84 21.94
CA GLY A 788 11.74 -6.19 22.45
C GLY A 788 11.93 -7.28 21.39
N GLN A 789 11.54 -7.00 20.14
CA GLN A 789 11.66 -7.91 19.00
C GLN A 789 13.09 -7.90 18.42
N ILE A 790 13.71 -6.73 18.33
CA ILE A 790 15.11 -6.56 17.90
C ILE A 790 16.06 -7.24 18.89
N GLY A 791 15.76 -7.17 20.19
CA GLY A 791 16.57 -7.74 21.27
C GLY A 791 17.95 -7.10 21.42
N ASP A 792 18.80 -7.72 22.22
CA ASP A 792 20.15 -7.23 22.50
C ASP A 792 21.11 -7.56 21.34
N ILE A 793 21.76 -6.54 20.80
CA ILE A 793 22.67 -6.63 19.66
C ILE A 793 24.12 -6.53 20.15
N ASP A 794 25.01 -7.35 19.60
CA ASP A 794 26.44 -7.39 19.96
C ASP A 794 27.31 -6.62 18.95
N VAL A 795 26.88 -6.57 17.69
CA VAL A 795 27.54 -5.84 16.60
C VAL A 795 26.52 -5.43 15.55
N ILE A 796 26.71 -4.26 14.95
CA ILE A 796 25.92 -3.75 13.82
C ILE A 796 26.78 -3.81 12.56
N LEU A 797 26.30 -4.47 11.51
CA LEU A 797 26.88 -4.47 10.18
C LEU A 797 26.08 -3.53 9.28
N LEU A 798 26.78 -2.64 8.60
CA LEU A 798 26.19 -1.77 7.58
C LEU A 798 26.89 -1.98 6.24
N SER A 799 26.11 -1.99 5.15
CA SER A 799 26.66 -2.07 3.80
C SER A 799 25.95 -1.14 2.83
N ASN A 800 26.13 0.16 3.00
CA ASN A 800 25.61 1.20 2.11
C ASN A 800 26.67 2.25 1.75
N SER A 801 27.76 1.83 1.11
CA SER A 801 28.80 2.76 0.63
C SER A 801 29.71 2.11 -0.44
N TYR A 802 30.69 2.88 -0.90
CA TYR A 802 31.41 2.60 -2.14
C TYR A 802 32.92 2.53 -1.92
N TRP A 803 33.59 1.72 -2.73
CA TRP A 803 35.04 1.77 -2.82
C TRP A 803 35.48 3.08 -3.44
N LEU A 804 36.70 3.52 -3.11
CA LEU A 804 37.29 4.72 -3.69
C LEU A 804 37.55 4.59 -5.20
N GLY A 805 37.69 3.36 -5.69
CA GLY A 805 37.95 3.04 -7.09
C GLY A 805 37.40 1.69 -7.48
N GLU A 806 37.97 1.09 -8.52
CA GLU A 806 37.40 -0.11 -9.19
C GLU A 806 38.11 -1.43 -8.83
N GLU A 807 39.26 -1.37 -8.15
CA GLU A 807 40.15 -2.53 -7.97
C GLU A 807 40.43 -2.84 -6.50
N THR A 808 40.71 -1.82 -5.68
CA THR A 808 41.16 -2.02 -4.30
C THR A 808 39.98 -2.07 -3.32
N PRO A 809 39.83 -3.16 -2.55
CA PRO A 809 38.78 -3.25 -1.55
C PRO A 809 38.96 -2.22 -0.43
N CYS A 810 37.85 -1.74 0.10
CA CYS A 810 37.82 -0.72 1.15
C CYS A 810 37.06 -1.20 2.37
N ILE A 811 37.33 -0.57 3.51
CA ILE A 811 36.51 -0.64 4.73
C ILE A 811 36.20 0.80 5.17
N THR A 812 34.94 1.09 5.44
CA THR A 812 34.52 2.46 5.78
C THR A 812 34.60 2.66 7.29
N MET A 813 35.44 3.59 7.72
CA MET A 813 35.76 3.84 9.13
C MET A 813 35.14 5.14 9.65
N GLY A 814 34.46 5.92 8.82
CA GLY A 814 33.78 7.12 9.29
C GLY A 814 32.89 7.76 8.23
N LEU A 815 31.80 8.35 8.71
CA LEU A 815 30.81 9.07 7.93
C LEU A 815 30.59 10.45 8.55
N ARG A 816 30.28 11.45 7.73
CA ARG A 816 29.89 12.75 8.24
C ARG A 816 28.47 12.71 8.80
N GLY A 817 28.17 13.62 9.71
CA GLY A 817 26.79 13.95 10.04
C GLY A 817 26.25 15.00 9.07
N VAL A 818 24.94 15.23 9.10
CA VAL A 818 24.30 16.25 8.28
C VAL A 818 23.18 16.96 9.04
N ILE A 819 23.07 18.26 8.81
CA ILE A 819 21.94 19.08 9.25
C ILE A 819 21.36 19.73 8.00
N HIS A 820 20.11 19.40 7.66
CA HIS A 820 19.36 20.08 6.62
C HIS A 820 18.48 21.15 7.24
N ALA A 821 18.51 22.35 6.67
CA ALA A 821 17.73 23.47 7.16
C ALA A 821 17.17 24.33 6.02
N THR A 822 15.99 24.89 6.27
CA THR A 822 15.33 25.87 5.42
C THR A 822 15.31 27.21 6.13
N ILE A 823 15.82 28.25 5.47
CA ILE A 823 15.69 29.64 5.91
C ILE A 823 14.57 30.28 5.09
N GLU A 824 13.55 30.79 5.76
CA GLU A 824 12.43 31.51 5.16
C GLU A 824 12.56 33.02 5.45
N MET A 825 12.38 33.84 4.42
CA MET A 825 12.34 35.30 4.48
C MET A 825 11.03 35.80 3.89
N CYS A 826 10.19 36.43 4.71
CA CYS A 826 8.87 36.93 4.32
C CYS A 826 8.80 38.46 4.46
N GLY A 827 8.26 39.14 3.46
CA GLY A 827 8.09 40.59 3.44
C GLY A 827 6.65 41.03 3.21
N PRO A 828 6.32 41.58 2.03
CA PRO A 828 4.95 42.04 1.73
C PRO A 828 3.95 40.89 1.68
N ASP A 829 2.65 41.18 1.85
CA ASP A 829 1.60 40.16 1.89
C ASP A 829 1.39 39.43 0.55
N LYS A 830 1.87 40.03 -0.56
CA LYS A 830 1.82 39.46 -1.90
C LYS A 830 3.02 39.91 -2.71
N ASP A 831 3.29 39.18 -3.79
CA ASP A 831 4.29 39.58 -4.77
C ASP A 831 3.93 40.91 -5.41
N VAL A 832 4.94 41.75 -5.63
CA VAL A 832 4.74 43.09 -6.18
C VAL A 832 5.63 43.36 -7.38
N HIS A 833 5.18 44.26 -8.25
CA HIS A 833 5.92 44.60 -9.46
C HIS A 833 7.17 45.42 -9.12
N SER A 834 8.36 44.92 -9.47
CA SER A 834 9.63 45.55 -9.07
C SER A 834 9.83 46.94 -9.67
N GLY A 835 9.28 47.22 -10.86
CA GLY A 835 9.31 48.56 -11.45
C GLY A 835 8.38 49.59 -10.79
N VAL A 836 7.36 49.15 -10.04
CA VAL A 836 6.39 50.04 -9.38
C VAL A 836 6.79 50.26 -7.92
N GLU A 837 7.12 49.18 -7.22
CA GLU A 837 7.44 49.20 -5.78
C GLU A 837 8.95 49.19 -5.48
N GLY A 838 9.79 49.08 -6.52
CA GLY A 838 11.24 49.02 -6.39
C GLY A 838 11.82 50.24 -5.68
N GLY A 839 12.58 49.99 -4.61
CA GLY A 839 13.16 51.03 -3.76
C GLY A 839 12.22 51.61 -2.70
N ALA A 840 10.92 51.28 -2.72
CA ALA A 840 9.97 51.68 -1.68
C ALA A 840 9.88 50.64 -0.53
N LEU A 841 10.15 49.37 -0.83
CA LEU A 841 10.04 48.26 0.11
C LEU A 841 11.42 47.69 0.50
N ARG A 842 11.48 47.05 1.67
CA ARG A 842 12.60 46.18 2.03
C ARG A 842 12.36 44.80 1.40
N GLU A 843 13.16 44.45 0.41
CA GLU A 843 12.92 43.27 -0.41
C GLU A 843 13.43 41.99 0.29
N PRO A 844 12.58 40.95 0.45
CA PRO A 844 13.00 39.68 1.06
C PRO A 844 14.20 39.02 0.38
N MET A 845 14.30 39.13 -0.95
CA MET A 845 15.42 38.55 -1.70
C MET A 845 16.75 39.23 -1.37
N ILE A 846 16.77 40.56 -1.21
CA ILE A 846 17.99 41.30 -0.85
C ILE A 846 18.45 40.87 0.54
N ASP A 847 17.53 40.79 1.50
CA ASP A 847 17.85 40.35 2.86
C ASP A 847 18.31 38.90 2.89
N MET A 848 17.70 38.00 2.10
CA MET A 848 18.12 36.61 1.98
C MET A 848 19.55 36.50 1.43
N VAL A 849 19.85 37.17 0.30
CA VAL A 849 21.20 37.15 -0.29
C VAL A 849 22.23 37.72 0.69
N ARG A 850 21.89 38.81 1.38
CA ARG A 850 22.75 39.39 2.41
C ARG A 850 22.97 38.42 3.57
N LEU A 851 21.91 37.76 4.05
CA LEU A 851 21.99 36.79 5.13
C LEU A 851 22.86 35.59 4.75
N LEU A 852 22.66 35.02 3.58
CA LEU A 852 23.44 33.88 3.09
C LEU A 852 24.94 34.21 2.97
N SER A 853 25.27 35.44 2.60
CA SER A 853 26.67 35.91 2.56
C SER A 853 27.35 35.94 3.94
N THR A 854 26.58 35.90 5.03
CA THR A 854 27.12 35.83 6.41
C THR A 854 27.38 34.40 6.90
N LEU A 855 27.01 33.38 6.10
CA LEU A 855 27.19 31.98 6.49
C LEU A 855 28.58 31.45 6.11
N SER A 856 29.18 31.97 5.04
CA SER A 856 30.50 31.55 4.57
C SER A 856 31.20 32.67 3.81
N ASN A 857 32.53 32.71 3.90
CA ASN A 857 33.38 33.60 3.08
C ASN A 857 33.87 32.93 1.77
N GLY A 858 33.38 31.73 1.45
CA GLY A 858 33.81 30.92 0.30
C GLY A 858 34.80 29.81 0.65
N ASP A 859 35.64 30.01 1.67
CA ASP A 859 36.62 29.03 2.13
C ASP A 859 36.23 28.39 3.48
N GLU A 860 35.56 29.15 4.35
CA GLU A 860 35.22 28.78 5.71
C GLU A 860 33.76 29.15 6.05
N VAL A 861 33.21 28.45 7.04
CA VAL A 861 31.89 28.70 7.63
C VAL A 861 32.03 29.73 8.75
N LEU A 862 31.23 30.79 8.70
CA LEU A 862 31.36 31.96 9.59
C LEU A 862 30.46 31.90 10.83
N ILE A 863 29.86 30.74 11.11
CA ILE A 863 29.05 30.53 12.31
C ILE A 863 29.98 30.54 13.54
N PRO A 864 29.68 31.30 14.61
CA PRO A 864 30.51 31.35 15.80
C PRO A 864 30.74 29.96 16.40
N GLN A 865 31.97 29.68 16.83
CA GLN A 865 32.37 28.42 17.50
C GLN A 865 32.18 27.16 16.64
N PHE A 866 31.96 27.31 15.33
CA PHE A 866 31.67 26.17 14.44
C PHE A 866 32.80 25.15 14.35
N TYR A 867 34.06 25.58 14.50
CA TYR A 867 35.23 24.72 14.40
C TYR A 867 35.80 24.27 15.75
N ASP A 868 35.26 24.76 16.87
CA ASP A 868 35.85 24.57 18.21
C ASP A 868 35.93 23.09 18.62
N ALA A 869 34.94 22.30 18.20
CA ALA A 869 34.86 20.87 18.47
C ALA A 869 35.53 20.01 17.40
N VAL A 870 36.08 20.60 16.32
CA VAL A 870 36.65 19.81 15.22
C VAL A 870 37.96 19.17 15.64
N ARG A 871 38.01 17.83 15.57
CA ARG A 871 39.21 17.06 15.87
C ARG A 871 40.40 17.43 14.97
N PRO A 872 41.60 17.68 15.54
CA PRO A 872 42.82 17.82 14.75
C PRO A 872 43.19 16.52 14.02
N VAL A 873 43.57 16.62 12.75
CA VAL A 873 44.05 15.46 11.97
C VAL A 873 45.46 15.07 12.44
N SER A 874 45.62 13.82 12.86
CA SER A 874 46.90 13.27 13.30
C SER A 874 47.89 13.08 12.15
N SER A 875 49.19 12.95 12.47
CA SER A 875 50.21 12.63 11.47
C SER A 875 50.01 11.27 10.81
N GLU A 876 49.46 10.30 11.55
CA GLU A 876 49.14 8.96 11.08
C GLU A 876 48.00 8.99 10.06
N GLU A 877 46.87 9.62 10.40
CA GLU A 877 45.75 9.83 9.47
C GLU A 877 46.19 10.58 8.21
N ARG A 878 47.01 11.62 8.37
CA ARG A 878 47.53 12.39 7.23
C ARG A 878 48.40 11.55 6.29
N SER A 879 49.20 10.64 6.84
CA SER A 879 50.02 9.70 6.06
C SER A 879 49.15 8.68 5.33
N ALA A 880 48.13 8.14 5.98
CA ALA A 880 47.14 7.25 5.37
C ALA A 880 46.44 7.95 4.20
N PHE A 881 45.90 9.17 4.41
CA PHE A 881 45.28 9.97 3.36
C PHE A 881 46.23 10.32 2.22
N ALA A 882 47.53 10.53 2.49
CA ALA A 882 48.52 10.74 1.42
C ALA A 882 48.75 9.49 0.56
N THR A 883 48.63 8.29 1.15
CA THR A 883 48.68 7.03 0.42
C THR A 883 47.42 6.84 -0.43
N ILE A 884 46.26 7.10 0.15
CA ILE A 884 44.97 7.05 -0.52
C ILE A 884 44.91 8.04 -1.70
N ALA A 885 45.35 9.29 -1.52
CA ALA A 885 45.39 10.27 -2.60
C ALA A 885 46.37 9.90 -3.74
N LYS A 886 47.38 9.06 -3.47
CA LYS A 886 48.23 8.49 -4.53
C LYS A 886 47.51 7.36 -5.28
N MET A 887 46.77 6.51 -4.56
CA MET A 887 45.96 5.45 -5.15
C MET A 887 44.85 6.04 -6.05
N GLU A 888 44.11 7.04 -5.56
CA GLU A 888 43.06 7.71 -6.34
C GLU A 888 43.62 8.43 -7.57
N ARG A 889 44.84 8.97 -7.53
CA ARG A 889 45.48 9.52 -8.75
C ARG A 889 45.92 8.46 -9.76
N ARG A 890 46.17 7.23 -9.31
CA ARG A 890 46.61 6.13 -10.17
C ARG A 890 45.42 5.39 -10.81
N TYR A 891 44.31 5.30 -10.08
CA TYR A 891 43.15 4.49 -10.44
C TYR A 891 41.84 5.29 -10.60
N GLY A 892 41.84 6.57 -10.23
CA GLY A 892 40.69 7.46 -10.33
C GLY A 892 40.31 7.76 -11.77
N ARG A 893 39.01 7.97 -11.96
CA ARG A 893 38.28 8.23 -13.20
C ARG A 893 39.17 8.80 -14.33
N GLN A 894 39.50 7.98 -15.33
CA GLN A 894 39.96 8.55 -16.60
C GLN A 894 38.83 9.42 -17.16
N PRO A 895 39.11 10.70 -17.52
CA PRO A 895 38.11 11.51 -18.20
C PRO A 895 37.76 10.85 -19.53
N THR A 896 36.47 10.58 -19.74
CA THR A 896 35.94 10.23 -21.06
C THR A 896 36.35 11.29 -22.07
N PRO A 897 36.93 10.93 -23.24
CA PRO A 897 37.42 11.89 -24.21
C PRO A 897 36.24 12.46 -25.02
N THR A 898 35.47 13.37 -24.44
CA THR A 898 34.48 14.14 -25.20
C THR A 898 34.42 15.59 -24.73
N THR A 899 34.65 16.46 -25.71
CA THR A 899 34.45 17.92 -25.77
C THR A 899 35.58 18.82 -25.25
N ASN A 900 36.18 19.53 -26.21
CA ASN A 900 37.10 20.63 -26.03
C ASN A 900 36.39 21.81 -25.37
N THR A 901 36.55 21.95 -24.06
CA THR A 901 36.38 23.24 -23.38
C THR A 901 37.54 23.45 -22.41
N SER A 902 38.36 24.43 -22.79
CA SER A 902 39.46 24.99 -22.02
C SER A 902 38.93 25.63 -20.73
N THR A 903 38.78 24.85 -19.67
CA THR A 903 38.84 25.33 -18.29
C THR A 903 39.51 24.24 -17.47
N ASN A 904 40.77 24.51 -17.09
CA ASN A 904 41.55 23.69 -16.19
C ASN A 904 40.83 23.55 -14.83
N SER A 905 40.09 22.45 -14.64
CA SER A 905 39.88 21.89 -13.29
C SER A 905 40.46 20.47 -13.29
N ASN A 906 41.79 20.40 -13.32
CA ASN A 906 42.50 19.25 -12.80
C ASN A 906 42.16 19.16 -11.30
N THR A 907 41.09 18.47 -10.92
CA THR A 907 40.90 17.99 -9.55
C THR A 907 41.89 16.86 -9.31
N ASN A 908 43.18 17.19 -9.23
CA ASN A 908 44.18 16.27 -8.72
C ASN A 908 43.83 16.00 -7.26
N THR A 909 43.25 14.82 -6.97
CA THR A 909 43.02 14.36 -5.59
C THR A 909 44.32 14.54 -4.79
N SER A 910 44.24 15.40 -3.78
CA SER A 910 45.34 15.71 -2.86
C SER A 910 44.96 15.27 -1.44
N THR A 911 45.96 15.08 -0.58
CA THR A 911 45.74 14.83 0.85
C THR A 911 44.82 15.88 1.47
N GLU A 912 44.98 17.14 1.05
CA GLU A 912 44.17 18.26 1.54
C GLU A 912 42.72 18.19 1.07
N SER A 913 42.48 17.73 -0.16
CA SER A 913 41.13 17.51 -0.67
C SER A 913 40.42 16.39 0.10
N LEU A 914 41.12 15.29 0.42
CA LEU A 914 40.56 14.21 1.24
C LEU A 914 40.27 14.67 2.67
N ILE A 915 41.20 15.40 3.31
CA ILE A 915 40.96 15.98 4.64
C ILE A 915 39.75 16.93 4.60
N ALA A 916 39.64 17.76 3.57
CA ALA A 916 38.49 18.66 3.38
C ALA A 916 37.17 17.93 3.10
N ARG A 917 37.21 16.72 2.52
CA ARG A 917 36.04 15.86 2.21
C ARG A 917 35.64 14.89 3.33
N TRP A 918 36.55 14.56 4.24
CA TRP A 918 36.32 13.51 5.24
C TRP A 918 36.43 13.99 6.68
N CYS A 919 37.22 15.03 6.94
CA CYS A 919 37.58 15.43 8.32
C CYS A 919 37.24 16.88 8.66
N ARG A 920 36.94 17.75 7.67
CA ARG A 920 36.48 19.13 7.92
C ARG A 920 34.98 19.26 7.76
N PRO A 921 34.28 20.05 8.58
CA PRO A 921 32.88 20.36 8.33
C PRO A 921 32.74 21.30 7.14
N SER A 922 31.55 21.33 6.54
CA SER A 922 31.26 22.20 5.38
C SER A 922 29.81 22.69 5.39
N LEU A 923 29.55 23.82 4.74
CA LEU A 923 28.21 24.34 4.52
C LEU A 923 27.94 24.46 3.01
N SER A 924 26.73 24.14 2.58
CA SER A 924 26.32 24.26 1.18
C SER A 924 24.93 24.86 1.09
N ILE A 925 24.75 25.80 0.16
CA ILE A 925 23.46 26.40 -0.19
C ILE A 925 23.00 25.73 -1.48
N HIS A 926 21.85 25.05 -1.44
CA HIS A 926 21.38 24.18 -2.52
C HIS A 926 20.46 24.90 -3.49
N ARG A 927 19.51 25.69 -2.97
CA ARG A 927 18.44 26.30 -3.76
C ARG A 927 17.94 27.57 -3.10
N LEU A 928 17.54 28.53 -3.93
CA LEU A 928 16.70 29.67 -3.55
C LEU A 928 15.36 29.57 -4.27
N GLY A 929 14.29 29.36 -3.50
CA GLY A 929 12.90 29.41 -3.97
C GLY A 929 12.28 30.78 -3.70
N VAL A 930 11.35 31.19 -4.55
CA VAL A 930 10.64 32.48 -4.44
C VAL A 930 9.15 32.27 -4.67
N SER A 931 8.32 33.13 -4.08
CA SER A 931 6.90 33.18 -4.40
C SER A 931 6.64 33.72 -5.82
N GLY A 932 5.54 33.27 -6.43
CA GLY A 932 5.05 33.79 -7.71
C GLY A 932 5.52 33.01 -8.95
N SER A 933 5.24 33.57 -10.13
CA SER A 933 5.43 32.89 -11.43
C SER A 933 6.88 32.85 -11.94
N GLY A 934 7.87 33.19 -11.10
CA GLY A 934 9.28 33.24 -11.49
C GLY A 934 9.66 34.33 -12.51
N ASN A 935 8.79 35.32 -12.74
CA ASN A 935 9.07 36.44 -13.65
C ASN A 935 10.17 37.36 -13.09
N SER A 936 11.05 37.87 -13.96
CA SER A 936 12.20 38.70 -13.58
C SER A 936 11.86 40.10 -13.06
N THR A 937 10.60 40.56 -13.19
CA THR A 937 10.15 41.90 -12.79
C THR A 937 9.27 41.89 -11.54
N VAL A 938 9.50 40.94 -10.64
CA VAL A 938 8.71 40.73 -9.42
C VAL A 938 9.62 40.80 -8.20
N ILE A 939 9.19 41.54 -7.18
CA ILE A 939 9.72 41.44 -5.81
C ILE A 939 8.90 40.38 -5.10
N PRO A 940 9.50 39.25 -4.68
CA PRO A 940 8.77 38.17 -4.04
C PRO A 940 8.36 38.56 -2.62
N SER A 941 7.15 38.18 -2.24
CA SER A 941 6.65 38.21 -0.86
C SER A 941 7.38 37.25 0.06
N LYS A 942 7.84 36.11 -0.46
CA LYS A 942 8.53 35.07 0.29
C LYS A 942 9.71 34.49 -0.48
N VAL A 943 10.82 34.27 0.21
CA VAL A 943 12.03 33.62 -0.31
C VAL A 943 12.45 32.51 0.64
N GLU A 944 12.76 31.34 0.11
CA GLU A 944 13.24 30.18 0.88
C GLU A 944 14.63 29.76 0.41
N ALA A 945 15.55 29.54 1.33
CA ALA A 945 16.88 29.01 1.05
C ALA A 945 17.03 27.62 1.68
N ALA A 946 17.33 26.61 0.87
CA ALA A 946 17.68 25.28 1.34
C ALA A 946 19.20 25.19 1.57
N VAL A 947 19.62 24.86 2.79
CA VAL A 947 21.01 24.81 3.23
C VAL A 947 21.30 23.47 3.90
N SER A 948 22.52 22.96 3.77
CA SER A 948 22.99 21.84 4.58
C SER A 948 24.34 22.13 5.23
N LEU A 949 24.52 21.62 6.44
CA LEU A 949 25.80 21.60 7.14
C LEU A 949 26.25 20.14 7.28
N ARG A 950 27.43 19.82 6.78
CA ARG A 950 28.10 18.54 7.05
C ARG A 950 28.98 18.70 8.27
N ILE A 951 28.77 17.86 9.28
CA ILE A 951 29.51 17.87 10.54
C ILE A 951 30.42 16.64 10.62
N VAL A 952 31.45 16.72 11.46
CA VAL A 952 32.53 15.72 11.57
C VAL A 952 32.68 15.28 13.03
N PRO A 953 33.49 14.24 13.33
CA PRO A 953 33.65 13.74 14.69
C PRO A 953 33.86 14.82 15.74
N ASP A 954 33.23 14.58 16.89
CA ASP A 954 33.17 15.44 18.08
C ASP A 954 32.25 16.68 17.96
N MET A 955 31.61 16.92 16.80
CA MET A 955 30.58 17.96 16.63
C MET A 955 29.17 17.41 16.88
N ASP A 956 28.48 17.87 17.92
CA ASP A 956 27.09 17.47 18.21
C ASP A 956 26.09 18.15 17.24
N ALA A 957 25.28 17.36 16.52
CA ALA A 957 24.36 17.88 15.51
C ALA A 957 23.33 18.85 16.09
N GLU A 958 22.87 18.60 17.32
CA GLU A 958 21.90 19.46 17.99
C GLU A 958 22.50 20.83 18.33
N SER A 959 23.68 20.85 18.93
CA SER A 959 24.39 22.06 19.31
C SER A 959 24.75 22.90 18.10
N VAL A 960 25.25 22.28 17.02
CA VAL A 960 25.55 22.96 15.75
C VAL A 960 24.29 23.52 15.12
N GLY A 961 23.18 22.76 15.13
CA GLY A 961 21.89 23.22 14.61
C GLY A 961 21.35 24.45 15.35
N ARG A 962 21.45 24.46 16.69
CA ARG A 962 21.09 25.63 17.51
C ARG A 962 22.00 26.83 17.25
N ALA A 963 23.32 26.61 17.09
CA ALA A 963 24.27 27.67 16.79
C ALA A 963 24.03 28.29 15.41
N PHE A 964 23.70 27.47 14.41
CA PHE A 964 23.30 27.92 13.08
C PHE A 964 22.04 28.79 13.13
N GLU A 965 20.98 28.32 13.78
CA GLU A 965 19.73 29.07 13.93
C GLU A 965 19.95 30.40 14.66
N ALA A 966 20.70 30.38 15.77
CA ALA A 966 21.03 31.59 16.52
C ALA A 966 21.85 32.59 15.69
N HIS A 967 22.81 32.12 14.89
CA HIS A 967 23.61 32.97 14.00
C HIS A 967 22.73 33.60 12.91
N VAL A 968 21.88 32.81 12.24
CA VAL A 968 20.98 33.30 11.20
C VAL A 968 20.05 34.38 11.74
N LEU A 969 19.35 34.12 12.84
CA LEU A 969 18.42 35.06 13.44
C LEU A 969 19.15 36.30 14.00
N GLY A 970 20.34 36.11 14.58
CA GLY A 970 21.18 37.19 15.08
C GLY A 970 21.68 38.12 13.96
N GLN A 971 22.17 37.57 12.84
CA GLN A 971 22.60 38.35 11.68
C GLN A 971 21.43 39.12 11.06
N PHE A 972 20.28 38.48 10.89
CA PHE A 972 19.08 39.13 10.37
C PHE A 972 18.66 40.33 11.23
N ALA A 973 18.72 40.21 12.56
CA ALA A 973 18.40 41.32 13.46
C ALA A 973 19.28 42.56 13.24
N THR A 974 20.53 42.39 12.75
CA THR A 974 21.41 43.54 12.44
C THR A 974 20.99 44.32 11.20
N PHE A 975 20.20 43.70 10.30
CA PHE A 975 19.79 44.34 9.04
C PHE A 975 18.77 45.45 9.27
N ARG A 976 18.09 45.44 10.43
CA ARG A 976 16.99 46.36 10.77
C ARG A 976 15.92 46.39 9.67
N SER A 977 15.64 45.22 9.10
CA SER A 977 14.62 45.04 8.07
C SER A 977 13.23 44.91 8.70
N SER A 978 12.20 45.28 7.93
CA SER A 978 10.80 45.03 8.27
C SER A 978 10.34 43.62 7.91
N ASN A 979 11.18 42.85 7.21
CA ASN A 979 10.90 41.47 6.85
C ASN A 979 10.93 40.56 8.10
N ARG A 980 10.44 39.33 7.95
CA ARG A 980 10.45 38.28 8.97
C ARG A 980 11.31 37.12 8.49
N ALA A 981 12.27 36.73 9.30
CA ALA A 981 13.09 35.54 9.07
C ALA A 981 12.65 34.39 9.98
N ARG A 982 12.60 33.18 9.45
CA ARG A 982 12.37 31.94 10.19
C ARG A 982 13.38 30.89 9.75
N VAL A 983 13.87 30.09 10.68
CA VAL A 983 14.69 28.91 10.38
C VAL A 983 13.89 27.68 10.74
N ARG A 984 13.94 26.66 9.88
CA ARG A 984 13.41 25.32 10.15
C ARG A 984 14.55 24.33 9.95
N ILE A 985 14.85 23.53 10.96
CA ILE A 985 15.76 22.39 10.79
C ILE A 985 14.90 21.20 10.34
N ASP A 986 15.13 20.76 9.11
CA ASP A 986 14.32 19.75 8.45
C ASP A 986 14.76 18.32 8.83
N HIS A 987 16.08 18.10 8.96
CA HIS A 987 16.65 16.80 9.33
C HIS A 987 18.00 16.98 10.06
N ARG A 988 18.31 16.05 10.97
CA ARG A 988 19.59 15.99 11.70
C ARG A 988 20.06 14.53 11.78
N ALA A 989 21.32 14.31 11.45
CA ALA A 989 22.02 13.07 11.66
C ALA A 989 23.41 13.36 12.22
N ASP A 990 23.78 12.67 13.30
CA ASP A 990 25.14 12.74 13.83
C ASP A 990 26.13 12.03 12.89
N TRP A 991 27.40 12.38 13.05
CA TRP A 991 28.51 11.72 12.40
C TRP A 991 28.73 10.31 12.99
N TRP A 992 29.48 9.48 12.27
CA TRP A 992 29.91 8.18 12.77
C TRP A 992 31.41 8.01 12.59
N LEU A 993 32.08 7.41 13.58
CA LEU A 993 33.50 7.11 13.51
C LEU A 993 33.79 5.75 14.18
N GLY A 994 34.17 4.77 13.37
CA GLY A 994 34.57 3.44 13.83
C GLY A 994 35.99 3.40 14.40
N SER A 995 36.32 2.26 15.01
CA SER A 995 37.64 1.98 15.58
C SER A 995 38.34 0.88 14.79
N GLU A 996 39.54 1.16 14.27
CA GLU A 996 40.38 0.13 13.61
C GLU A 996 40.92 -0.92 14.59
N LYS A 997 40.91 -0.61 15.90
CA LYS A 997 41.44 -1.48 16.96
C LYS A 997 40.40 -2.43 17.53
N ASP A 998 39.13 -2.24 17.15
CA ASP A 998 38.06 -3.09 17.63
C ASP A 998 38.10 -4.46 16.96
N ALA A 999 37.77 -5.51 17.71
CA ALA A 999 37.87 -6.88 17.24
C ALA A 999 36.90 -7.16 16.08
N TYR A 1000 35.74 -6.50 16.06
CA TYR A 1000 34.78 -6.62 14.96
C TYR A 1000 35.31 -5.98 13.67
N SER A 1001 35.93 -4.79 13.75
CA SER A 1001 36.56 -4.15 12.59
C SER A 1001 37.68 -5.00 12.01
N GLN A 1002 38.52 -5.59 12.86
CA GLN A 1002 39.58 -6.50 12.42
C GLN A 1002 39.01 -7.74 11.75
N ALA A 1003 37.98 -8.37 12.34
CA ALA A 1003 37.35 -9.55 11.75
C ALA A 1003 36.70 -9.26 10.38
N LEU A 1004 36.12 -8.07 10.20
CA LEU A 1004 35.63 -7.64 8.90
C LEU A 1004 36.77 -7.43 7.91
N ALA A 1005 37.87 -6.77 8.33
CA ALA A 1005 39.03 -6.56 7.49
C ALA A 1005 39.68 -7.87 7.03
N ASP A 1006 39.86 -8.83 7.95
CA ASP A 1006 40.38 -10.17 7.67
C ASP A 1006 39.46 -10.94 6.70
N SER A 1007 38.14 -10.77 6.84
CA SER A 1007 37.15 -11.38 5.95
C SER A 1007 37.22 -10.79 4.53
N ILE A 1008 37.44 -9.49 4.40
CA ILE A 1008 37.66 -8.82 3.11
C ILE A 1008 38.97 -9.31 2.48
N GLU A 1009 40.07 -9.34 3.24
CA GLU A 1009 41.37 -9.80 2.75
C GLU A 1009 41.31 -11.26 2.28
N ALA A 1010 40.60 -12.13 3.00
CA ALA A 1010 40.46 -13.54 2.64
C ALA A 1010 39.73 -13.75 1.29
N GLU A 1011 38.76 -12.89 0.95
CA GLU A 1011 37.99 -13.01 -0.30
C GLU A 1011 38.63 -12.23 -1.47
N TRP A 1012 39.35 -11.15 -1.18
CA TRP A 1012 39.96 -10.30 -2.20
C TRP A 1012 41.44 -10.58 -2.44
N GLY A 1013 42.12 -11.23 -1.50
CA GLY A 1013 43.56 -11.50 -1.55
C GLY A 1013 44.44 -10.29 -1.23
N GLU A 1014 43.83 -9.16 -0.86
CA GLU A 1014 44.50 -7.91 -0.51
C GLU A 1014 43.80 -7.27 0.70
N ALA A 1015 44.59 -6.74 1.64
CA ALA A 1015 44.07 -6.06 2.80
C ALA A 1015 43.24 -4.82 2.40
N PRO A 1016 42.06 -4.59 2.99
CA PRO A 1016 41.23 -3.44 2.65
C PRO A 1016 41.89 -2.13 3.09
N VAL A 1017 41.64 -1.08 2.31
CA VAL A 1017 42.04 0.27 2.67
C VAL A 1017 40.98 0.91 3.57
N SER A 1018 41.39 1.38 4.75
CA SER A 1018 40.54 2.19 5.63
C SER A 1018 40.24 3.53 4.99
N ILE A 1019 38.97 3.78 4.67
CA ILE A 1019 38.49 5.05 4.11
C ILE A 1019 37.49 5.72 5.04
N ARG A 1020 37.24 7.01 4.81
CA ARG A 1020 36.09 7.73 5.33
C ARG A 1020 35.25 8.21 4.16
N GLU A 1021 34.01 8.60 4.41
CA GLU A 1021 33.17 9.21 3.39
C GLU A 1021 32.65 10.58 3.79
N GLY A 1022 32.39 11.40 2.76
CA GLY A 1022 31.76 12.72 2.92
C GLY A 1022 30.24 12.65 3.02
N GLY A 1023 29.64 11.50 2.68
CA GLY A 1023 28.22 11.21 2.83
C GLY A 1023 27.81 11.00 4.29
N SER A 1024 26.51 10.82 4.50
CA SER A 1024 25.91 10.56 5.82
C SER A 1024 24.92 9.42 5.66
N ILE A 1025 24.91 8.50 6.63
CA ILE A 1025 23.94 7.42 6.73
C ILE A 1025 23.35 7.53 8.15
N PRO A 1026 22.20 8.23 8.31
CA PRO A 1026 21.69 8.61 9.63
C PRO A 1026 21.52 7.46 10.62
N ALA A 1027 21.14 6.29 10.10
CA ALA A 1027 20.89 5.11 10.90
C ALA A 1027 22.11 4.62 11.68
N MET A 1028 23.34 4.84 11.21
CA MET A 1028 24.51 4.21 11.82
C MET A 1028 24.78 4.73 13.23
N ALA A 1029 24.90 6.05 13.39
CA ALA A 1029 25.09 6.68 14.70
C ALA A 1029 23.86 6.49 15.61
N LEU A 1030 22.66 6.54 15.02
CA LEU A 1030 21.40 6.30 15.72
C LEU A 1030 21.35 4.89 16.31
N LEU A 1031 21.68 3.86 15.54
CA LEU A 1031 21.60 2.47 15.98
C LEU A 1031 22.68 2.14 17.00
N GLU A 1032 23.91 2.66 16.89
CA GLU A 1032 24.92 2.49 17.94
C GLU A 1032 24.43 3.08 19.28
N LYS A 1033 23.86 4.28 19.24
CA LYS A 1033 23.33 4.97 20.42
C LYS A 1033 22.14 4.23 21.02
N GLU A 1034 21.15 3.88 20.20
CA GLU A 1034 19.93 3.23 20.68
C GLU A 1034 20.23 1.80 21.14
N LEU A 1035 20.96 1.01 20.35
CA LEU A 1035 21.19 -0.42 20.63
C LEU A 1035 22.35 -0.68 21.59
N GLY A 1036 23.28 0.28 21.76
CA GLY A 1036 24.45 0.14 22.62
C GLY A 1036 25.49 -0.86 22.10
N ALA A 1037 25.55 -1.04 20.77
CA ALA A 1037 26.43 -2.00 20.10
C ALA A 1037 27.38 -1.27 19.13
N PRO A 1038 28.64 -1.71 18.99
CA PRO A 1038 29.56 -1.15 18.00
C PRO A 1038 29.11 -1.49 16.57
N ALA A 1039 29.35 -0.57 15.65
CA ALA A 1039 29.06 -0.76 14.23
C ALA A 1039 30.33 -0.94 13.39
N VAL A 1040 30.21 -1.73 12.31
CA VAL A 1040 31.23 -1.91 11.27
C VAL A 1040 30.60 -1.71 9.89
N HIS A 1041 31.37 -1.20 8.93
CA HIS A 1041 30.84 -0.84 7.64
C HIS A 1041 31.62 -1.42 6.46
N LEU A 1042 30.94 -2.32 5.73
CA LEU A 1042 31.42 -2.95 4.51
C LEU A 1042 30.91 -2.21 3.27
N PRO A 1043 31.75 -1.55 2.47
CA PRO A 1043 31.34 -1.06 1.16
C PRO A 1043 31.33 -2.22 0.14
N MET A 1044 30.17 -2.46 -0.49
CA MET A 1044 30.06 -3.42 -1.60
C MET A 1044 30.12 -2.75 -2.97
N GLY A 1045 29.65 -1.50 -3.08
CA GLY A 1045 29.63 -0.76 -4.35
C GLY A 1045 31.01 -0.24 -4.74
N GLN A 1046 31.14 0.21 -5.99
CA GLN A 1046 32.36 0.83 -6.53
C GLN A 1046 32.14 2.31 -6.85
N SER A 1047 33.23 3.05 -7.02
CA SER A 1047 33.17 4.48 -7.32
C SER A 1047 32.38 4.82 -8.60
N SER A 1048 32.32 3.88 -9.55
CA SER A 1048 31.62 4.01 -10.83
C SER A 1048 30.18 3.47 -10.83
N ASP A 1049 29.64 3.13 -9.66
CA ASP A 1049 28.29 2.56 -9.54
C ASP A 1049 27.17 3.58 -9.71
N ASN A 1050 27.49 4.88 -9.73
CA ASN A 1050 26.56 5.98 -10.04
C ASN A 1050 25.29 5.97 -9.17
N ALA A 1051 25.42 5.69 -7.88
CA ALA A 1051 24.32 5.86 -6.93
C ALA A 1051 23.72 7.27 -7.02
N HIS A 1052 22.39 7.36 -6.93
CA HIS A 1052 21.58 8.57 -7.12
C HIS A 1052 21.65 9.20 -8.53
N LEU A 1053 22.44 8.64 -9.45
CA LEU A 1053 22.64 9.15 -10.81
C LEU A 1053 22.02 8.19 -11.85
N PRO A 1054 21.85 8.64 -13.10
CA PRO A 1054 21.45 7.77 -14.20
C PRO A 1054 22.48 6.67 -14.46
N GLY A 1055 21.99 5.48 -14.82
CA GLY A 1055 22.83 4.31 -15.09
C GLY A 1055 23.47 3.72 -13.83
N GLU A 1056 22.77 3.81 -12.69
CA GLU A 1056 23.16 3.09 -11.47
C GLU A 1056 23.35 1.60 -11.76
N ARG A 1057 24.42 1.04 -11.19
CA ARG A 1057 24.81 -0.35 -11.39
C ARG A 1057 25.58 -0.88 -10.19
N ILE A 1058 25.65 -2.19 -10.07
CA ILE A 1058 26.60 -2.87 -9.18
C ILE A 1058 27.35 -3.94 -9.98
N ARG A 1059 28.66 -4.07 -9.76
CA ARG A 1059 29.45 -5.11 -10.41
C ARG A 1059 29.10 -6.49 -9.83
N LEU A 1060 28.85 -7.47 -10.69
CA LEU A 1060 28.40 -8.81 -10.26
C LEU A 1060 29.40 -9.47 -9.29
N ILE A 1061 30.70 -9.35 -9.56
CA ILE A 1061 31.75 -9.91 -8.69
C ILE A 1061 31.77 -9.23 -7.32
N ASN A 1062 31.48 -7.94 -7.24
CA ASN A 1062 31.41 -7.20 -5.98
C ASN A 1062 30.25 -7.69 -5.13
N LEU A 1063 29.08 -7.88 -5.73
CA LEU A 1063 27.92 -8.44 -5.02
C LEU A 1063 28.18 -9.87 -4.53
N GLN A 1064 28.78 -10.73 -5.38
CA GLN A 1064 29.13 -12.11 -5.03
C GLN A 1064 30.16 -12.18 -3.90
N ARG A 1065 31.27 -11.45 -4.03
CA ARG A 1065 32.32 -11.42 -3.01
C ARG A 1065 31.85 -10.72 -1.75
N GLY A 1066 31.03 -9.68 -1.85
CA GLY A 1066 30.39 -9.03 -0.70
C GLY A 1066 29.58 -10.02 0.15
N ARG A 1067 28.76 -10.87 -0.49
CA ARG A 1067 28.09 -11.98 0.20
C ARG A 1067 29.08 -12.94 0.86
N ALA A 1068 30.16 -13.31 0.18
CA ALA A 1068 31.17 -14.22 0.72
C ALA A 1068 31.94 -13.63 1.92
N VAL A 1069 32.25 -12.33 1.87
CA VAL A 1069 32.83 -11.57 2.99
C VAL A 1069 31.89 -11.59 4.18
N VAL A 1070 30.60 -11.30 3.97
CA VAL A 1070 29.59 -11.34 5.05
C VAL A 1070 29.49 -12.74 5.65
N ARG A 1071 29.48 -13.80 4.82
CA ARG A 1071 29.47 -15.19 5.29
C ARG A 1071 30.66 -15.47 6.22
N ARG A 1072 31.88 -15.10 5.82
CA ARG A 1072 33.09 -15.27 6.64
C ARG A 1072 33.04 -14.45 7.92
N PHE A 1073 32.56 -13.21 7.82
CA PHE A 1073 32.43 -12.34 8.97
C PHE A 1073 31.51 -12.97 10.01
N LEU A 1074 30.33 -13.45 9.60
CA LEU A 1074 29.40 -14.17 10.48
C LEU A 1074 29.99 -15.46 11.08
N GLU A 1075 30.83 -16.19 10.33
CA GLU A 1075 31.56 -17.37 10.85
C GLU A 1075 32.62 -16.99 11.91
N ALA A 1076 33.21 -15.79 11.83
CA ALA A 1076 34.25 -15.33 12.75
C ALA A 1076 33.70 -14.76 14.08
N LEU A 1077 32.52 -14.13 14.04
CA LEU A 1077 31.92 -13.42 15.18
C LEU A 1077 31.70 -14.26 16.46
N PRO A 1078 31.32 -15.55 16.42
CA PRO A 1078 31.15 -16.35 17.63
C PRO A 1078 32.40 -16.36 18.54
N GLY A 1079 33.59 -16.31 17.94
CA GLY A 1079 34.89 -16.34 18.63
C GLY A 1079 35.35 -15.04 19.28
N ILE A 1080 34.65 -13.92 19.02
CA ILE A 1080 34.96 -12.56 19.53
C ILE A 1080 34.00 -12.23 20.66
#